data_AF-A0A1S3JF75-F1
#
_entry.id   AF-A0A1S3JF75-F1
#
_cell.length_a   1.000
_cell.length_b   1.000
_cell.length_c   1.000
_cell.angle_alpha   90.00
_cell.angle_beta   90.00
_cell.angle_gamma   90.00
#
_symmetry.space_group_name_H-M   'P 1'
#
loop_
_entity.id
_entity.type
_entity.pdbx_description
1 polymer ?
#
loop_
_entity_poly.entity_id
_entity_poly.type
_entity_poly.pdbx_seq_one_letter_code
_entity_poly.pdbx_strand_id
1 'polypeptide(L)'
;MASIIEGNQHLQDIETLVQQGEYTAALLAMKEDVESTSNKILYNFYNNTCMALDSANSTDKVILKSLAYQALGVVYSETLKHSEKAKALPFYITANESLGEGGERQAKHLLKNDNVTDALMNLYETIAWCYSVKYDFKNQYVHLKGAWAIAERRGLKEKAACLLMQLGRSWINRRDLLEAEDYIYKANALAEQLDRKDIVATCLLLMQDVHVSKPYNYADWEELEKALQIAQGLGDKFLLAKTHIYMANHRRYVDSFQISFDHATQALKIAESLDENDYDSQEILSLCLTCMSKTYILVGNNERALHFLEENRRVLQNLGDRVRLSDVEVEIAFLTLKEAGSESEIDPLLFQQAVKCCEDAIDIADEINDNDRLCKTKYKYADIRKSTLQFERTIELAREAKNLFIECSCHQQIARICTKDGRYLKAQRHASASLELAYDLSTELQQICHTLQGSLFKAQGLLEEALLPYTKGIIMASHVRERKLNDDDNKIEYFESAMECFTGQQEIYIQQEKYIEALSVAEQCRARSMLDIVYARRPKADITNHIKGPEAIHRVVNTANVPVVVFALINDKLFAWVIRPHQDDVTFLDYAVTCPDTDFTGLLSELSVLRSLSPPSPAGIQTIPSVNWRMGGWKGRTRNNLDSVLDSSSTHDVTLMSKGNGLREVFQRWYDVILVPVLNVLKKDGDRYSNIVIIPDLQLHLVPFPALLINDYCASVMPSLEILAHSLREDSSSSEENTQPRALVVGNPSVPEIDICGKKWTPCKLPGAEDEAILIAGMLGAEPLLRDRAQLSVVKKELPRADVIHVACHGSWSETALVLSPDGSPEDGTLSSKDVYLTAEEVMEMKLRAKIVVLSACHSGSGEIKNEGVVGLSRAFLVAGAKAVVVALWQLPDQATKAFMTSFYQDLIARNTVSRALRNAMQTMQDRPRTEWASFTIVGRDVSL
;
A
#
# COMPACT_ATOMS: atom_id res chain seq x y z
N MET A 1 26.16 -28.83 20.41
CA MET A 1 26.20 -29.25 21.82
C MET A 1 27.59 -29.10 22.43
N ALA A 2 28.70 -29.40 21.72
CA ALA A 2 30.05 -29.30 22.29
C ALA A 2 30.68 -27.88 22.32
N SER A 3 30.31 -26.93 21.44
CA SER A 3 31.07 -25.66 21.30
C SER A 3 30.61 -24.49 22.20
N ILE A 4 29.48 -24.58 22.90
CA ILE A 4 29.05 -23.54 23.86
C ILE A 4 29.61 -23.83 25.27
N ILE A 5 30.00 -25.08 25.51
CA ILE A 5 30.55 -25.54 26.78
C ILE A 5 32.06 -25.25 26.89
N GLU A 6 32.74 -24.87 25.80
CA GLU A 6 34.20 -24.64 25.77
C GLU A 6 34.66 -23.36 26.48
N GLY A 7 33.75 -22.47 26.88
CA GLY A 7 34.12 -21.19 27.50
C GLY A 7 33.96 -21.10 29.02
N ASN A 8 33.22 -22.01 29.67
CA ASN A 8 32.85 -21.85 31.08
C ASN A 8 33.06 -23.15 31.87
N GLN A 9 34.32 -23.41 32.23
CA GLN A 9 34.77 -24.61 32.96
C GLN A 9 33.97 -24.85 34.25
N HIS A 10 33.51 -23.78 34.90
CA HIS A 10 32.70 -23.80 36.10
C HIS A 10 31.30 -24.43 35.90
N LEU A 11 30.68 -24.25 34.72
CA LEU A 11 29.38 -24.84 34.38
C LEU A 11 29.46 -26.36 34.22
N GLN A 12 30.56 -26.85 33.63
CA GLN A 12 30.83 -28.28 33.47
C GLN A 12 31.04 -28.96 34.82
N ASP A 13 31.71 -28.29 35.74
CA ASP A 13 31.94 -28.77 37.10
C ASP A 13 30.60 -28.87 37.86
N ILE A 14 29.73 -27.87 37.75
CA ILE A 14 28.38 -27.88 38.34
C ILE A 14 27.53 -29.01 37.75
N GLU A 15 27.52 -29.19 36.42
CA GLU A 15 26.78 -30.28 35.78
C GLU A 15 27.30 -31.66 36.24
N THR A 16 28.61 -31.79 36.40
CA THR A 16 29.26 -33.01 36.90
C THR A 16 28.81 -33.32 38.33
N LEU A 17 28.75 -32.31 39.22
CA LEU A 17 28.25 -32.46 40.58
C LEU A 17 26.77 -32.91 40.62
N VAL A 18 25.93 -32.37 39.74
CA VAL A 18 24.52 -32.80 39.61
C VAL A 18 24.44 -34.26 39.14
N GLN A 19 25.24 -34.66 38.15
CA GLN A 19 25.29 -36.04 37.64
C GLN A 19 25.83 -37.05 38.68
N GLN A 20 26.76 -36.63 39.54
CA GLN A 20 27.30 -37.44 40.64
C GLN A 20 26.32 -37.56 41.83
N GLY A 21 25.20 -36.84 41.80
CA GLY A 21 24.18 -36.86 42.84
C GLY A 21 24.53 -36.01 44.07
N GLU A 22 25.51 -35.11 43.94
CA GLU A 22 25.96 -34.15 44.96
C GLU A 22 25.19 -32.83 44.85
N TYR A 23 23.85 -32.92 44.89
CA TYR A 23 22.95 -31.79 44.61
C TYR A 23 23.15 -30.57 45.52
N THR A 24 23.49 -30.79 46.79
CA THR A 24 23.77 -29.70 47.74
C THR A 24 25.06 -28.96 47.38
N ALA A 25 26.10 -29.68 46.97
CA ALA A 25 27.36 -29.08 46.53
C ALA A 25 27.17 -28.33 45.19
N ALA A 26 26.40 -28.91 44.27
CA ALA A 26 26.04 -28.24 43.01
C ALA A 26 25.29 -26.92 43.23
N LEU A 27 24.29 -26.91 44.11
CA LEU A 27 23.53 -25.68 44.42
C LEU A 27 24.39 -24.63 45.13
N LEU A 28 25.31 -25.04 46.02
CA LEU A 28 26.26 -24.12 46.66
C LEU A 28 27.29 -23.56 45.68
N ALA A 29 27.79 -24.36 44.73
CA ALA A 29 28.68 -23.88 43.68
C ALA A 29 27.98 -22.87 42.74
N MET A 30 26.69 -23.09 42.45
CA MET A 30 25.86 -22.12 41.73
C MET A 30 25.68 -20.80 42.52
N LYS A 31 25.71 -20.84 43.87
CA LYS A 31 25.61 -19.64 44.73
C LYS A 31 26.69 -18.62 44.44
N GLU A 32 27.93 -19.11 44.47
CA GLU A 32 29.12 -18.26 44.37
C GLU A 32 29.18 -17.61 42.99
N ASP A 33 28.71 -18.33 41.96
CA ASP A 33 28.62 -17.83 40.58
C ASP A 33 27.53 -16.75 40.43
N VAL A 34 26.36 -16.94 41.06
CA VAL A 34 25.25 -15.98 41.00
C VAL A 34 25.52 -14.71 41.82
N GLU A 35 26.20 -14.81 42.95
CA GLU A 35 26.61 -13.65 43.76
C GLU A 35 27.73 -12.84 43.07
N SER A 36 28.48 -13.45 42.15
CA SER A 36 29.52 -12.79 41.35
C SER A 36 29.01 -12.13 40.06
N THR A 37 27.79 -12.47 39.61
CA THR A 37 27.22 -11.97 38.36
C THR A 37 26.27 -10.79 38.58
N SER A 38 26.34 -9.77 37.72
CA SER A 38 25.44 -8.60 37.76
C SER A 38 24.02 -8.89 37.25
N ASN A 39 23.65 -10.16 37.01
CA ASN A 39 22.37 -10.56 36.45
C ASN A 39 21.31 -10.73 37.57
N LYS A 40 20.44 -9.71 37.73
CA LYS A 40 19.36 -9.67 38.72
C LYS A 40 18.35 -10.83 38.60
N ILE A 41 18.18 -11.43 37.42
CA ILE A 41 17.21 -12.52 37.19
C ILE A 41 17.75 -13.83 37.79
N LEU A 42 19.02 -14.16 37.50
CA LEU A 42 19.74 -15.26 38.12
C LEU A 42 19.76 -15.09 39.64
N TYR A 43 20.02 -13.88 40.14
CA TYR A 43 20.03 -13.57 41.57
C TYR A 43 18.66 -13.77 42.26
N ASN A 44 17.57 -13.30 41.65
CA ASN A 44 16.22 -13.43 42.22
C ASN A 44 15.70 -14.88 42.15
N PHE A 45 15.96 -15.59 41.05
CA PHE A 45 15.63 -17.01 40.93
C PHE A 45 16.38 -17.83 41.98
N TYR A 46 17.69 -17.60 42.08
CA TYR A 46 18.57 -18.26 43.03
C TYR A 46 18.18 -17.99 44.49
N ASN A 47 17.81 -16.74 44.84
CA ASN A 47 17.30 -16.42 46.17
C ASN A 47 16.00 -17.17 46.49
N ASN A 48 15.08 -17.30 45.55
CA ASN A 48 13.83 -18.05 45.76
C ASN A 48 14.09 -19.56 45.89
N THR A 49 15.00 -20.12 45.09
CA THR A 49 15.42 -21.54 45.15
C THR A 49 16.18 -21.84 46.46
N CYS A 50 17.00 -20.89 46.95
CA CYS A 50 17.73 -21.03 48.21
C CYS A 50 16.86 -20.80 49.44
N MET A 51 15.91 -19.87 49.39
CA MET A 51 14.91 -19.72 50.45
C MET A 51 14.03 -20.96 50.57
N ALA A 52 13.74 -21.66 49.46
CA ALA A 52 13.11 -22.98 49.48
C ALA A 52 14.03 -24.04 50.11
N LEU A 53 15.35 -23.98 49.89
CA LEU A 53 16.34 -24.84 50.54
C LEU A 53 16.44 -24.63 52.06
N ASP A 54 16.53 -23.37 52.50
CA ASP A 54 16.69 -22.96 53.89
C ASP A 54 15.42 -23.18 54.73
N SER A 55 14.24 -23.05 54.11
CA SER A 55 12.94 -23.27 54.76
C SER A 55 12.48 -24.73 54.74
N ALA A 56 12.93 -25.54 53.77
CA ALA A 56 12.49 -26.92 53.67
C ALA A 56 13.13 -27.84 54.72
N ASN A 57 14.26 -27.45 55.34
CA ASN A 57 15.02 -28.28 56.29
C ASN A 57 15.22 -29.73 55.74
N SER A 58 15.19 -29.90 54.41
CA SER A 58 14.88 -31.19 53.81
C SER A 58 16.16 -31.91 53.46
N THR A 59 16.45 -32.98 54.19
CA THR A 59 17.35 -34.05 53.74
C THR A 59 16.76 -34.85 52.58
N ASP A 60 15.67 -34.38 51.94
CA ASP A 60 14.98 -35.09 50.88
C ASP A 60 15.72 -34.91 49.55
N LYS A 61 16.49 -35.95 49.21
CA LYS A 61 17.29 -36.05 47.98
C LYS A 61 16.46 -35.82 46.71
N VAL A 62 15.14 -36.06 46.75
CA VAL A 62 14.22 -35.86 45.63
C VAL A 62 14.01 -34.38 45.31
N ILE A 63 13.79 -33.56 46.34
CA ILE A 63 13.59 -32.10 46.20
C ILE A 63 14.90 -31.45 45.75
N LEU A 64 16.02 -31.83 46.37
CA LEU A 64 17.34 -31.31 46.03
C LEU A 64 17.73 -31.64 44.58
N LYS A 65 17.41 -32.85 44.10
CA LYS A 65 17.60 -33.24 42.70
C LYS A 65 16.80 -32.33 41.76
N SER A 66 15.52 -32.12 42.05
CA SER A 66 14.65 -31.27 41.22
C SER A 66 15.15 -29.82 41.13
N LEU A 67 15.45 -29.20 42.29
CA LEU A 67 15.95 -27.82 42.35
C LEU A 67 17.29 -27.66 41.64
N ALA A 68 18.19 -28.64 41.77
CA ALA A 68 19.49 -28.63 41.08
C ALA A 68 19.33 -28.68 39.56
N TYR A 69 18.46 -29.55 39.03
CA TYR A 69 18.19 -29.60 37.59
C TYR A 69 17.45 -28.35 37.09
N GLN A 70 16.57 -27.75 37.89
CA GLN A 70 15.90 -26.50 37.54
C GLN A 70 16.89 -25.33 37.48
N ALA A 71 17.77 -25.20 38.48
CA ALA A 71 18.80 -24.17 38.49
C ALA A 71 19.80 -24.35 37.34
N LEU A 72 20.18 -25.60 37.03
CA LEU A 72 20.99 -25.92 35.86
C LEU A 72 20.30 -25.48 34.57
N GLY A 73 19.00 -25.75 34.42
CA GLY A 73 18.21 -25.30 33.29
C GLY A 73 18.19 -23.77 33.13
N VAL A 74 18.03 -23.02 34.24
CA VAL A 74 18.02 -21.55 34.22
C VAL A 74 19.37 -21.00 33.80
N VAL A 75 20.45 -21.49 34.42
CA VAL A 75 21.82 -21.10 34.10
C VAL A 75 22.13 -21.40 32.62
N TYR A 76 21.78 -22.60 32.12
CA TYR A 76 21.91 -22.92 30.71
C TYR A 76 21.11 -21.98 29.82
N SER A 77 19.85 -21.68 30.17
CA SER A 77 19.02 -20.77 29.37
C SER A 77 19.57 -19.35 29.32
N GLU A 78 20.11 -18.83 30.42
CA GLU A 78 20.67 -17.46 30.46
C GLU A 78 22.00 -17.33 29.69
N THR A 79 22.72 -18.44 29.48
CA THR A 79 23.93 -18.47 28.62
C THR A 79 23.60 -18.61 27.12
N LEU A 80 22.35 -18.93 26.78
CA LEU A 80 21.91 -19.17 25.41
C LEU A 80 21.19 -17.95 24.83
N LYS A 81 21.29 -17.78 23.50
CA LYS A 81 20.40 -16.86 22.78
C LYS A 81 18.94 -17.26 23.03
N HIS A 82 18.03 -16.29 23.00
CA HIS A 82 16.63 -16.52 23.38
C HIS A 82 15.96 -17.70 22.64
N SER A 83 16.15 -17.81 21.33
CA SER A 83 15.67 -18.94 20.50
C SER A 83 16.22 -20.31 20.91
N GLU A 84 17.39 -20.32 21.54
CA GLU A 84 18.08 -21.52 21.96
C GLU A 84 17.76 -21.90 23.41
N LYS A 85 17.11 -21.02 24.19
CA LYS A 85 16.73 -21.28 25.59
C LYS A 85 15.90 -22.56 25.75
N ALA A 86 15.10 -22.92 24.75
CA ALA A 86 14.33 -24.18 24.75
C ALA A 86 15.19 -25.45 24.64
N LYS A 87 16.52 -25.33 24.40
CA LYS A 87 17.49 -26.42 24.53
C LYS A 87 17.72 -26.82 25.99
N ALA A 88 17.40 -25.96 26.96
CA ALA A 88 17.44 -26.28 28.39
C ALA A 88 16.23 -27.12 28.86
N LEU A 89 15.24 -27.35 27.98
CA LEU A 89 14.03 -28.13 28.28
C LEU A 89 14.31 -29.52 28.90
N PRO A 90 15.31 -30.32 28.47
CA PRO A 90 15.60 -31.60 29.09
C PRO A 90 15.89 -31.49 30.60
N PHE A 91 16.62 -30.45 31.02
CA PHE A 91 16.91 -30.21 32.45
C PHE A 91 15.62 -29.92 33.23
N TYR A 92 14.71 -29.12 32.67
CA TYR A 92 13.43 -28.84 33.31
C TYR A 92 12.50 -30.06 33.35
N ILE A 93 12.51 -30.92 32.32
CA ILE A 93 11.76 -32.18 32.32
C ILE A 93 12.31 -33.12 33.40
N THR A 94 13.63 -33.30 33.48
CA THR A 94 14.27 -34.12 34.52
C THR A 94 14.00 -33.56 35.92
N ALA A 95 13.94 -32.23 36.08
CA ALA A 95 13.52 -31.60 37.34
C ALA A 95 12.09 -31.97 37.72
N ASN A 96 11.16 -31.98 36.75
CA ASN A 96 9.75 -32.32 36.96
C ASN A 96 9.56 -33.84 37.21
N GLU A 97 10.22 -34.71 36.45
CA GLU A 97 10.18 -36.17 36.63
C GLU A 97 10.72 -36.59 37.99
N SER A 98 11.79 -35.94 38.44
CA SER A 98 12.38 -36.20 39.76
C SER A 98 11.37 -36.01 40.88
N LEU A 99 10.44 -35.05 40.79
CA LEU A 99 9.38 -34.85 41.77
C LEU A 99 8.25 -35.91 41.67
N GLY A 100 8.06 -36.52 40.50
CA GLY A 100 7.07 -37.57 40.25
C GLY A 100 7.50 -38.96 40.75
N GLU A 101 8.79 -39.28 40.73
CA GLU A 101 9.35 -40.58 41.15
C GLU A 101 9.23 -40.87 42.66
N GLY A 102 8.89 -39.88 43.50
CA GLY A 102 8.67 -40.05 44.95
C GLY A 102 7.36 -40.78 45.34
N GLY A 103 6.51 -41.10 44.38
CA GLY A 103 5.22 -41.79 44.62
C GLY A 103 4.14 -40.92 45.27
N GLU A 104 2.87 -41.34 45.10
CA GLU A 104 1.66 -40.61 45.53
C GLU A 104 1.63 -40.19 47.02
N ARG A 105 2.39 -40.89 47.89
CA ARG A 105 2.47 -40.57 49.33
C ARG A 105 3.42 -39.41 49.63
N GLN A 106 4.57 -39.28 48.95
CA GLN A 106 5.45 -38.11 49.10
C GLN A 106 4.84 -36.88 48.42
N ALA A 107 4.19 -37.05 47.26
CA ALA A 107 3.50 -35.95 46.56
C ALA A 107 2.47 -35.23 47.46
N LYS A 108 1.67 -35.96 48.26
CA LYS A 108 0.72 -35.36 49.22
C LYS A 108 1.37 -34.64 50.40
N HIS A 109 2.59 -35.00 50.79
CA HIS A 109 3.34 -34.34 51.86
C HIS A 109 4.12 -33.12 51.34
N LEU A 110 4.67 -33.21 50.13
CA LEU A 110 5.36 -32.13 49.41
C LEU A 110 4.42 -30.97 49.07
N LEU A 111 3.17 -31.27 48.71
CA LEU A 111 2.10 -30.28 48.46
C LEU A 111 1.64 -29.50 49.70
N LYS A 112 2.16 -29.80 50.90
CA LYS A 112 1.88 -29.01 52.13
C LYS A 112 2.92 -27.92 52.41
N ASN A 113 4.07 -27.95 51.73
CA ASN A 113 5.11 -26.94 51.89
C ASN A 113 4.93 -25.86 50.82
N ASP A 114 4.57 -24.65 51.27
CA ASP A 114 4.30 -23.49 50.43
C ASP A 114 5.44 -23.18 49.44
N ASN A 115 6.70 -23.27 49.89
CA ASN A 115 7.87 -22.95 49.06
C ASN A 115 8.13 -24.01 47.98
N VAL A 116 7.83 -25.28 48.26
CA VAL A 116 7.94 -26.38 47.28
C VAL A 116 6.86 -26.24 46.22
N THR A 117 5.64 -25.85 46.62
CA THR A 117 4.56 -25.60 45.67
C THR A 117 4.82 -24.39 44.77
N ASP A 118 5.47 -23.33 45.28
CA ASP A 118 5.88 -22.17 44.47
C ASP A 118 6.99 -22.52 43.48
N ALA A 119 8.00 -23.28 43.91
CA ALA A 119 9.05 -23.77 43.03
C ALA A 119 8.49 -24.64 41.88
N LEU A 120 7.54 -25.53 42.20
CA LEU A 120 6.88 -26.40 41.22
C LEU A 120 6.00 -25.61 40.24
N MET A 121 5.26 -24.61 40.72
CA MET A 121 4.47 -23.71 39.87
C MET A 121 5.38 -22.95 38.87
N ASN A 122 6.47 -22.37 39.35
CA ASN A 122 7.45 -21.67 38.51
C ASN A 122 8.13 -22.63 37.50
N LEU A 123 8.40 -23.87 37.91
CA LEU A 123 8.92 -24.90 37.01
C LEU A 123 7.93 -25.23 35.89
N TYR A 124 6.65 -25.42 36.22
CA TYR A 124 5.60 -25.64 35.21
C TYR A 124 5.48 -24.48 34.23
N GLU A 125 5.53 -23.23 34.71
CA GLU A 125 5.52 -22.05 33.84
C GLU A 125 6.74 -21.98 32.93
N THR A 126 7.93 -22.31 33.45
CA THR A 126 9.17 -22.31 32.68
C THR A 126 9.14 -23.39 31.59
N ILE A 127 8.64 -24.59 31.92
CA ILE A 127 8.46 -25.67 30.94
C ILE A 127 7.42 -25.26 29.89
N ALA A 128 6.30 -24.68 30.32
CA ALA A 128 5.28 -24.17 29.42
C ALA A 128 5.83 -23.12 28.45
N TRP A 129 6.63 -22.19 28.95
CA TRP A 129 7.30 -21.18 28.13
C TRP A 129 8.28 -21.82 27.13
N CYS A 130 9.07 -22.81 27.54
CA CYS A 130 9.96 -23.55 26.64
C CYS A 130 9.19 -24.25 25.51
N TYR A 131 8.04 -24.85 25.80
CA TYR A 131 7.16 -25.43 24.78
C TYR A 131 6.51 -24.37 23.89
N SER A 132 6.21 -23.18 24.41
CA SER A 132 5.74 -22.03 23.62
C SER A 132 6.76 -21.60 22.56
N VAL A 133 8.04 -21.50 22.93
CA VAL A 133 9.14 -21.13 22.01
C VAL A 133 9.32 -22.20 20.92
N LYS A 134 8.99 -23.46 21.22
CA LYS A 134 9.00 -24.57 20.26
C LYS A 134 7.73 -24.70 19.42
N TYR A 135 6.73 -23.84 19.61
CA TYR A 135 5.41 -23.93 18.98
C TYR A 135 4.64 -25.23 19.33
N ASP A 136 4.99 -25.90 20.44
CA ASP A 136 4.26 -27.07 20.94
C ASP A 136 3.22 -26.64 21.98
N PHE A 137 2.12 -26.10 21.48
CA PHE A 137 1.05 -25.58 22.33
C PHE A 137 0.30 -26.69 23.09
N LYS A 138 0.42 -27.96 22.67
CA LYS A 138 -0.17 -29.10 23.38
C LYS A 138 0.54 -29.35 24.69
N ASN A 139 1.87 -29.45 24.66
CA ASN A 139 2.63 -29.65 25.88
C ASN A 139 2.69 -28.37 26.72
N GLN A 140 2.69 -27.18 26.11
CA GLN A 140 2.51 -25.93 26.83
C GLN A 140 1.25 -25.96 27.70
N TYR A 141 0.09 -26.30 27.12
CA TYR A 141 -1.18 -26.36 27.84
C TYR A 141 -1.13 -27.28 29.06
N VAL A 142 -0.55 -28.47 28.92
CA VAL A 142 -0.44 -29.44 30.03
C VAL A 142 0.28 -28.83 31.22
N HIS A 143 1.38 -28.13 30.98
CA HIS A 143 2.19 -27.54 32.04
C HIS A 143 1.55 -26.26 32.60
N LEU A 144 0.94 -25.41 31.76
CA LEU A 144 0.15 -24.25 32.23
C LEU A 144 -1.01 -24.68 33.13
N LYS A 145 -1.70 -25.78 32.77
CA LYS A 145 -2.79 -26.32 33.57
C LYS A 145 -2.30 -26.88 34.91
N GLY A 146 -1.11 -27.48 34.93
CA GLY A 146 -0.42 -27.90 36.15
C GLY A 146 -0.13 -26.72 37.08
N ALA A 147 0.45 -25.64 36.55
CA ALA A 147 0.71 -24.41 37.30
C ALA A 147 -0.60 -23.80 37.84
N TRP A 148 -1.64 -23.72 36.99
CA TRP A 148 -2.94 -23.16 37.37
C TRP A 148 -3.61 -23.95 38.49
N ALA A 149 -3.57 -25.29 38.43
CA ALA A 149 -4.13 -26.14 39.48
C ALA A 149 -3.45 -25.95 40.84
N ILE A 150 -2.15 -25.62 40.86
CA ILE A 150 -1.43 -25.27 42.09
C ILE A 150 -1.89 -23.89 42.59
N ALA A 151 -1.92 -22.89 41.71
CA ALA A 151 -2.35 -21.53 42.06
C ALA A 151 -3.79 -21.49 42.63
N GLU A 152 -4.71 -22.26 42.02
CA GLU A 152 -6.10 -22.38 42.46
C GLU A 152 -6.20 -23.02 43.85
N ARG A 153 -5.49 -24.14 44.10
CA ARG A 153 -5.48 -24.81 45.41
C ARG A 153 -4.93 -23.93 46.53
N ARG A 154 -3.97 -23.05 46.21
CA ARG A 154 -3.38 -22.10 47.16
C ARG A 154 -4.17 -20.81 47.31
N GLY A 155 -5.21 -20.60 46.50
CA GLY A 155 -5.99 -19.37 46.51
C GLY A 155 -5.23 -18.14 46.00
N LEU A 156 -4.18 -18.33 45.19
CA LEU A 156 -3.39 -17.25 44.58
C LEU A 156 -4.14 -16.63 43.41
N LYS A 157 -5.14 -15.78 43.72
CA LYS A 157 -6.09 -15.25 42.73
C LYS A 157 -5.42 -14.46 41.59
N GLU A 158 -4.44 -13.61 41.89
CA GLU A 158 -3.73 -12.84 40.85
C GLU A 158 -2.98 -13.76 39.88
N LYS A 159 -2.27 -14.75 40.41
CA LYS A 159 -1.51 -15.71 39.61
C LYS A 159 -2.44 -16.60 38.79
N ALA A 160 -3.57 -17.01 39.37
CA ALA A 160 -4.61 -17.76 38.67
C ALA A 160 -5.18 -16.98 37.49
N ALA A 161 -5.40 -15.66 37.62
CA ALA A 161 -5.87 -14.81 36.52
C ALA A 161 -4.86 -14.77 35.36
N CYS A 162 -3.57 -14.56 35.64
CA CYS A 162 -2.51 -14.60 34.62
C CYS A 162 -2.43 -15.97 33.92
N LEU A 163 -2.49 -17.07 34.67
CA LEU A 163 -2.39 -18.43 34.11
C LEU A 163 -3.63 -18.79 33.27
N LEU A 164 -4.83 -18.38 33.68
CA LEU A 164 -6.04 -18.53 32.88
C LEU A 164 -5.95 -17.76 31.55
N MET A 165 -5.42 -16.53 31.57
CA MET A 165 -5.18 -15.74 30.36
C MET A 165 -4.19 -16.44 29.41
N GLN A 166 -3.09 -16.99 29.94
CA GLN A 166 -2.12 -17.76 29.15
C GLN A 166 -2.70 -19.06 28.60
N LEU A 167 -3.55 -19.77 29.37
CA LEU A 167 -4.29 -20.93 28.91
C LEU A 167 -5.23 -20.58 27.74
N GLY A 168 -5.92 -19.43 27.83
CA GLY A 168 -6.71 -18.88 26.73
C GLY A 168 -5.88 -18.67 25.46
N ARG A 169 -4.72 -17.99 25.58
CA ARG A 169 -3.78 -17.80 24.45
C ARG A 169 -3.29 -19.13 23.86
N SER A 170 -2.99 -20.12 24.70
CA SER A 170 -2.56 -21.45 24.24
C SER A 170 -3.66 -22.14 23.42
N TRP A 171 -4.92 -22.01 23.81
CA TRP A 171 -6.06 -22.53 23.05
C TRP A 171 -6.32 -21.80 21.74
N ILE A 172 -6.13 -20.47 21.69
CA ILE A 172 -6.15 -19.70 20.43
C ILE A 172 -5.13 -20.28 19.45
N ASN A 173 -3.89 -20.51 19.90
CA ASN A 173 -2.83 -21.08 19.07
C ASN A 173 -3.14 -22.52 18.60
N ARG A 174 -3.90 -23.28 19.40
CA ARG A 174 -4.39 -24.62 19.04
C ARG A 174 -5.63 -24.61 18.14
N ARG A 175 -6.17 -23.42 17.82
CA ARG A 175 -7.40 -23.21 17.03
C ARG A 175 -8.68 -23.77 17.64
N ASP A 176 -8.72 -23.97 18.96
CA ASP A 176 -9.95 -24.29 19.68
C ASP A 176 -10.54 -23.02 20.31
N LEU A 177 -11.37 -22.33 19.53
CA LEU A 177 -11.86 -21.00 19.87
C LEU A 177 -12.88 -21.01 21.02
N LEU A 178 -13.60 -22.12 21.21
CA LEU A 178 -14.63 -22.24 22.26
C LEU A 178 -13.98 -22.37 23.64
N GLU A 179 -12.97 -23.24 23.76
CA GLU A 179 -12.21 -23.38 24.99
C GLU A 179 -11.42 -22.09 25.28
N ALA A 180 -10.80 -21.49 24.26
CA ALA A 180 -10.09 -20.21 24.41
C ALA A 180 -10.99 -19.14 25.05
N GLU A 181 -12.20 -18.97 24.53
CA GLU A 181 -13.18 -18.01 25.00
C GLU A 181 -13.55 -18.24 26.48
N ASP A 182 -13.80 -19.48 26.90
CA ASP A 182 -14.12 -19.81 28.30
C ASP A 182 -12.98 -19.45 29.26
N TYR A 183 -11.72 -19.79 28.92
CA TYR A 183 -10.57 -19.43 29.76
C TYR A 183 -10.34 -17.91 29.81
N ILE A 184 -10.55 -17.19 28.70
CA ILE A 184 -10.39 -15.73 28.66
C ILE A 184 -11.47 -15.03 29.48
N TYR A 185 -12.73 -15.49 29.42
CA TYR A 185 -13.80 -14.95 30.27
C TYR A 185 -13.53 -15.18 31.76
N LYS A 186 -13.06 -16.37 32.14
CA LYS A 186 -12.67 -16.67 33.53
C LYS A 186 -11.52 -15.78 33.99
N ALA A 187 -10.51 -15.56 33.13
CA ALA A 187 -9.40 -14.66 33.42
C ALA A 187 -9.88 -13.22 33.61
N ASN A 188 -10.73 -12.71 32.71
CA ASN A 188 -11.24 -11.35 32.75
C ASN A 188 -12.09 -11.11 34.01
N ALA A 189 -13.04 -12.00 34.32
CA ALA A 189 -13.89 -11.89 35.50
C ALA A 189 -13.08 -11.87 36.80
N LEU A 190 -12.02 -12.68 36.89
CA LEU A 190 -11.13 -12.68 38.04
C LEU A 190 -10.26 -11.42 38.10
N ALA A 191 -9.79 -10.92 36.95
CA ALA A 191 -9.00 -9.69 36.88
C ALA A 191 -9.81 -8.44 37.26
N GLU A 192 -11.07 -8.35 36.83
CA GLU A 192 -12.00 -7.28 37.22
C GLU A 192 -12.24 -7.25 38.74
N GLN A 193 -12.43 -8.43 39.36
CA GLN A 193 -12.56 -8.54 40.82
C GLN A 193 -11.32 -8.07 41.59
N LEU A 194 -10.14 -8.16 40.96
CA LEU A 194 -8.85 -7.80 41.53
C LEU A 194 -8.38 -6.40 41.13
N ASP A 195 -9.16 -5.65 40.33
CA ASP A 195 -8.78 -4.37 39.70
C ASP A 195 -7.45 -4.44 38.91
N ARG A 196 -7.16 -5.61 38.32
CA ARG A 196 -5.97 -5.86 37.49
C ARG A 196 -6.20 -5.44 36.04
N LYS A 197 -6.15 -4.13 35.81
CA LYS A 197 -6.47 -3.50 34.52
C LYS A 197 -5.56 -3.96 33.36
N ASP A 198 -4.31 -4.29 33.64
CA ASP A 198 -3.35 -4.85 32.68
C ASP A 198 -3.83 -6.20 32.08
N ILE A 199 -4.35 -7.08 32.94
CA ILE A 199 -4.90 -8.37 32.53
C ILE A 199 -6.23 -8.17 31.79
N VAL A 200 -7.10 -7.26 32.28
CA VAL A 200 -8.37 -6.92 31.61
C VAL A 200 -8.11 -6.46 30.16
N ALA A 201 -7.21 -5.50 29.96
CA ALA A 201 -6.86 -5.04 28.62
C ALA A 201 -6.30 -6.17 27.74
N THR A 202 -5.44 -7.03 28.28
CA THR A 202 -4.90 -8.16 27.52
C THR A 202 -5.98 -9.19 27.16
N CYS A 203 -6.94 -9.46 28.06
CA CYS A 203 -8.10 -10.30 27.78
C CYS A 203 -8.96 -9.71 26.66
N LEU A 204 -9.21 -8.40 26.65
CA LEU A 204 -9.92 -7.73 25.56
C LEU A 204 -9.19 -7.90 24.21
N LEU A 205 -7.86 -7.82 24.19
CA LEU A 205 -7.07 -8.06 22.97
C LEU A 205 -7.15 -9.53 22.52
N LEU A 206 -7.01 -10.50 23.44
CA LEU A 206 -7.11 -11.93 23.12
C LEU A 206 -8.51 -12.32 22.62
N MET A 207 -9.56 -11.68 23.15
CA MET A 207 -10.93 -11.86 22.63
C MET A 207 -11.03 -11.41 21.16
N GLN A 208 -10.27 -10.41 20.74
CA GLN A 208 -10.25 -10.03 19.32
C GLN A 208 -9.66 -11.13 18.43
N ASP A 209 -8.62 -11.84 18.88
CA ASP A 209 -8.07 -12.99 18.13
C ASP A 209 -9.10 -14.12 17.99
N VAL A 210 -9.92 -14.34 19.03
CA VAL A 210 -11.05 -15.29 19.01
C VAL A 210 -12.13 -14.83 18.02
N HIS A 211 -12.51 -13.55 18.05
CA HIS A 211 -13.54 -12.99 17.18
C HIS A 211 -13.13 -13.01 15.71
N VAL A 212 -11.92 -12.54 15.38
CA VAL A 212 -11.38 -12.54 14.01
C VAL A 212 -11.29 -13.96 13.44
N SER A 213 -11.09 -14.96 14.30
CA SER A 213 -11.04 -16.37 13.88
C SER A 213 -12.42 -17.00 13.66
N LYS A 214 -13.52 -16.34 14.06
CA LYS A 214 -14.90 -16.81 13.81
C LYS A 214 -15.41 -16.24 12.47
N PRO A 215 -16.07 -17.04 11.61
CA PRO A 215 -16.70 -16.54 10.40
C PRO A 215 -17.72 -15.43 10.73
N TYR A 216 -17.63 -14.29 10.06
CA TYR A 216 -18.56 -13.14 10.14
C TYR A 216 -18.57 -12.32 11.44
N ASN A 217 -17.68 -12.58 12.41
CA ASN A 217 -17.65 -11.78 13.62
C ASN A 217 -16.47 -10.81 13.58
N TYR A 218 -16.77 -9.54 13.37
CA TYR A 218 -15.76 -8.50 13.49
C TYR A 218 -15.45 -8.29 14.96
N ALA A 219 -14.17 -8.14 15.24
CA ALA A 219 -13.68 -7.72 16.54
C ALA A 219 -14.40 -6.42 16.98
N ASP A 220 -14.71 -6.27 18.28
CA ASP A 220 -15.48 -5.12 18.77
C ASP A 220 -14.56 -3.90 18.91
N TRP A 221 -14.87 -2.85 18.15
CA TRP A 221 -14.08 -1.62 18.18
C TRP A 221 -14.16 -0.93 19.56
N GLU A 222 -15.30 -1.02 20.24
CA GLU A 222 -15.46 -0.44 21.58
C GLU A 222 -14.56 -1.15 22.61
N GLU A 223 -14.38 -2.45 22.48
CA GLU A 223 -13.47 -3.23 23.34
C GLU A 223 -12.01 -2.82 23.11
N LEU A 224 -11.62 -2.57 21.85
CA LEU A 224 -10.30 -2.06 21.50
C LEU A 224 -10.05 -0.65 22.02
N GLU A 225 -11.04 0.24 21.95
CA GLU A 225 -10.94 1.60 22.52
C GLU A 225 -10.81 1.55 24.05
N LYS A 226 -11.56 0.66 24.73
CA LYS A 226 -11.41 0.43 26.17
C LYS A 226 -10.00 -0.07 26.50
N ALA A 227 -9.47 -1.05 25.76
CA ALA A 227 -8.11 -1.54 25.95
C ALA A 227 -7.06 -0.42 25.74
N LEU A 228 -7.28 0.47 24.76
CA LEU A 228 -6.40 1.60 24.49
C LEU A 228 -6.39 2.61 25.65
N GLN A 229 -7.57 2.97 26.16
CA GLN A 229 -7.70 3.87 27.31
C GLN A 229 -7.03 3.29 28.55
N ILE A 230 -7.19 1.99 28.80
CA ILE A 230 -6.52 1.29 29.91
C ILE A 230 -5.00 1.35 29.73
N ALA A 231 -4.49 1.01 28.55
CA ALA A 231 -3.05 1.01 28.27
C ALA A 231 -2.44 2.41 28.45
N GLN A 232 -3.12 3.46 27.97
CA GLN A 232 -2.70 4.85 28.16
C GLN A 232 -2.73 5.25 29.64
N GLY A 233 -3.77 4.86 30.39
CA GLY A 233 -3.90 5.15 31.81
C GLY A 233 -2.84 4.46 32.68
N LEU A 234 -2.37 3.27 32.27
CA LEU A 234 -1.28 2.55 32.94
C LEU A 234 0.11 3.08 32.56
N GLY A 235 0.25 3.75 31.42
CA GLY A 235 1.55 4.16 30.87
C GLY A 235 2.41 2.98 30.40
N ASP A 236 1.80 1.81 30.19
CA ASP A 236 2.50 0.60 29.73
C ASP A 236 2.72 0.66 28.21
N LYS A 237 3.97 0.88 27.80
CA LYS A 237 4.36 0.98 26.39
C LYS A 237 4.16 -0.34 25.62
N PHE A 238 4.38 -1.49 26.25
CA PHE A 238 4.22 -2.80 25.59
C PHE A 238 2.75 -3.05 25.27
N LEU A 239 1.89 -2.86 26.28
CA LEU A 239 0.45 -2.99 26.10
C LEU A 239 -0.10 -1.95 25.11
N LEU A 240 0.41 -0.72 25.14
CA LEU A 240 0.00 0.34 24.22
C LEU A 240 0.35 0.01 22.75
N ALA A 241 1.60 -0.40 22.49
CA ALA A 241 2.03 -0.83 21.16
C ALA A 241 1.19 -2.01 20.67
N LYS A 242 0.97 -3.01 21.53
CA LYS A 242 0.16 -4.18 21.20
C LYS A 242 -1.28 -3.77 20.85
N THR A 243 -1.94 -2.93 21.65
CA THR A 243 -3.29 -2.45 21.36
C THR A 243 -3.36 -1.76 19.99
N HIS A 244 -2.39 -0.90 19.66
CA HIS A 244 -2.33 -0.28 18.34
C HIS A 244 -2.17 -1.29 17.19
N ILE A 245 -1.39 -2.37 17.36
CA ILE A 245 -1.30 -3.46 16.37
C ILE A 245 -2.66 -4.14 16.17
N TYR A 246 -3.40 -4.42 17.25
CA TYR A 246 -4.73 -5.02 17.16
C TYR A 246 -5.74 -4.08 16.49
N MET A 247 -5.72 -2.79 16.81
CA MET A 247 -6.55 -1.78 16.14
C MET A 247 -6.21 -1.66 14.65
N ALA A 248 -4.92 -1.70 14.30
CA ALA A 248 -4.48 -1.70 12.92
C ALA A 248 -4.97 -2.95 12.15
N ASN A 249 -4.80 -4.12 12.75
CA ASN A 249 -5.29 -5.38 12.18
C ASN A 249 -6.81 -5.39 12.03
N HIS A 250 -7.57 -4.90 13.03
CA HIS A 250 -9.02 -4.76 12.96
C HIS A 250 -9.46 -3.93 11.76
N ARG A 251 -8.92 -2.71 11.63
CA ARG A 251 -9.27 -1.78 10.56
C ARG A 251 -8.85 -2.27 9.19
N ARG A 252 -7.80 -3.10 9.12
CA ARG A 252 -7.39 -3.81 7.91
C ARG A 252 -8.44 -4.83 7.43
N TYR A 253 -9.20 -5.45 8.34
CA TYR A 253 -10.29 -6.37 7.96
C TYR A 253 -11.61 -5.65 7.65
N VAL A 254 -11.75 -4.38 8.06
CA VAL A 254 -12.90 -3.51 7.80
C VAL A 254 -12.60 -2.51 6.66
N ASP A 255 -11.51 -2.74 5.90
CA ASP A 255 -11.04 -1.97 4.74
C ASP A 255 -10.86 -0.45 4.98
N SER A 256 -10.58 -0.05 6.22
CA SER A 256 -10.20 1.32 6.58
C SER A 256 -8.68 1.43 6.69
N PHE A 257 -8.01 1.39 5.53
CA PHE A 257 -6.55 1.31 5.45
C PHE A 257 -5.85 2.52 6.08
N GLN A 258 -6.40 3.73 5.98
CA GLN A 258 -5.80 4.91 6.60
C GLN A 258 -5.72 4.79 8.12
N ILE A 259 -6.82 4.40 8.78
CA ILE A 259 -6.84 4.19 10.23
C ILE A 259 -5.92 3.02 10.62
N SER A 260 -5.85 1.99 9.76
CA SER A 260 -4.89 0.89 9.93
C SER A 260 -3.44 1.40 9.92
N PHE A 261 -3.09 2.25 8.96
CA PHE A 261 -1.77 2.87 8.86
C PHE A 261 -1.44 3.77 10.03
N ASP A 262 -2.38 4.62 10.46
CA ASP A 262 -2.17 5.54 11.57
C ASP A 262 -1.82 4.76 12.85
N HIS A 263 -2.58 3.70 13.14
CA HIS A 263 -2.31 2.84 14.29
C HIS A 263 -1.04 2.00 14.13
N ALA A 264 -0.77 1.44 12.95
CA ALA A 264 0.45 0.66 12.71
C ALA A 264 1.71 1.53 12.81
N THR A 265 1.65 2.78 12.33
CA THR A 265 2.72 3.78 12.45
C THR A 265 2.94 4.17 13.91
N GLN A 266 1.85 4.39 14.66
CA GLN A 266 1.94 4.68 16.08
C GLN A 266 2.55 3.51 16.87
N ALA A 267 2.17 2.27 16.56
CA ALA A 267 2.76 1.08 17.16
C ALA A 267 4.26 0.99 16.87
N LEU A 268 4.66 1.21 15.62
CA LEU A 268 6.07 1.18 15.20
C LEU A 268 6.90 2.24 15.96
N LYS A 269 6.40 3.47 16.03
CA LYS A 269 7.06 4.56 16.77
C LYS A 269 7.25 4.24 18.26
N ILE A 270 6.27 3.55 18.87
CA ILE A 270 6.39 3.11 20.26
C ILE A 270 7.44 2.01 20.36
N ALA A 271 7.41 1.02 19.46
CA ALA A 271 8.35 -0.10 19.44
C ALA A 271 9.81 0.36 19.26
N GLU A 272 10.06 1.33 18.38
CA GLU A 272 11.38 1.97 18.18
C GLU A 272 11.88 2.74 19.41
N SER A 273 10.97 3.10 20.34
CA SER A 273 11.34 3.76 21.60
C SER A 273 11.67 2.78 22.74
N LEU A 274 11.57 1.48 22.51
CA LEU A 274 11.89 0.42 23.47
C LEU A 274 13.37 0.01 23.39
N ASP A 275 13.85 -0.76 24.36
CA ASP A 275 15.24 -1.20 24.39
C ASP A 275 15.52 -2.24 23.29
N GLU A 276 16.41 -1.92 22.36
CA GLU A 276 16.77 -2.81 21.25
C GLU A 276 17.41 -4.13 21.71
N ASN A 277 17.97 -4.19 22.92
CA ASN A 277 18.59 -5.41 23.46
C ASN A 277 17.59 -6.31 24.19
N ASP A 278 16.37 -5.83 24.43
CA ASP A 278 15.33 -6.59 25.10
C ASP A 278 14.54 -7.46 24.11
N TYR A 279 14.30 -8.72 24.49
CA TYR A 279 13.64 -9.69 23.62
C TYR A 279 12.17 -9.30 23.35
N ASP A 280 11.43 -8.92 24.40
CA ASP A 280 10.01 -8.58 24.27
C ASP A 280 9.84 -7.33 23.38
N SER A 281 10.78 -6.40 23.47
CA SER A 281 10.84 -5.20 22.63
C SER A 281 11.04 -5.54 21.15
N GLN A 282 11.98 -6.44 20.84
CA GLN A 282 12.22 -6.95 19.48
C GLN A 282 11.04 -7.79 18.96
N GLU A 283 10.35 -8.53 19.83
CA GLU A 283 9.12 -9.26 19.45
C GLU A 283 8.02 -8.29 19.02
N ILE A 284 7.80 -7.22 19.77
CA ILE A 284 6.83 -6.17 19.41
C ILE A 284 7.21 -5.49 18.11
N LEU A 285 8.49 -5.15 17.92
CA LEU A 285 8.97 -4.56 16.67
C LEU A 285 8.66 -5.47 15.47
N SER A 286 8.96 -6.77 15.58
CA SER A 286 8.64 -7.74 14.53
C SER A 286 7.15 -7.82 14.21
N LEU A 287 6.28 -7.76 15.24
CA LEU A 287 4.83 -7.73 15.04
C LEU A 287 4.36 -6.43 14.35
N CYS A 288 4.96 -5.29 14.68
CA CYS A 288 4.68 -4.01 14.03
C CYS A 288 5.08 -4.05 12.54
N LEU A 289 6.29 -4.51 12.24
CA LEU A 289 6.79 -4.63 10.86
C LEU A 289 5.93 -5.60 10.04
N THR A 290 5.48 -6.71 10.64
CA THR A 290 4.54 -7.64 10.01
C THR A 290 3.17 -7.02 9.75
N CYS A 291 2.69 -6.18 10.67
CA CYS A 291 1.43 -5.45 10.49
C CYS A 291 1.54 -4.47 9.33
N MET A 292 2.60 -3.66 9.31
CA MET A 292 2.90 -2.68 8.26
C MET A 292 3.03 -3.34 6.89
N SER A 293 3.84 -4.40 6.78
CA SER A 293 4.03 -5.10 5.50
C SER A 293 2.72 -5.66 4.96
N LYS A 294 1.91 -6.33 5.80
CA LYS A 294 0.59 -6.84 5.39
C LYS A 294 -0.37 -5.75 4.96
N THR A 295 -0.37 -4.61 5.63
CA THR A 295 -1.20 -3.46 5.23
C THR A 295 -0.77 -2.94 3.86
N TYR A 296 0.54 -2.79 3.60
CA TYR A 296 1.03 -2.39 2.28
C TYR A 296 0.77 -3.42 1.18
N ILE A 297 0.85 -4.72 1.48
CA ILE A 297 0.49 -5.79 0.51
C ILE A 297 -0.98 -5.66 0.08
N LEU A 298 -1.89 -5.41 1.03
CA LEU A 298 -3.33 -5.29 0.72
C LEU A 298 -3.66 -4.03 -0.06
N VAL A 299 -2.98 -2.94 0.26
CA VAL A 299 -3.09 -1.68 -0.46
C VAL A 299 -2.61 -1.91 -1.90
N GLY A 300 -1.51 -2.63 -2.10
CA GLY A 300 -0.96 -2.97 -3.41
C GLY A 300 0.46 -2.44 -3.64
N ASN A 301 1.04 -1.80 -2.61
CA ASN A 301 2.40 -1.28 -2.62
C ASN A 301 3.40 -2.37 -2.19
N ASN A 302 3.78 -3.22 -3.15
CA ASN A 302 4.68 -4.35 -2.91
C ASN A 302 6.10 -3.91 -2.50
N GLU A 303 6.60 -2.79 -3.02
CA GLU A 303 7.96 -2.33 -2.73
C GLU A 303 8.10 -1.92 -1.25
N ARG A 304 7.17 -1.13 -0.72
CA ARG A 304 7.19 -0.81 0.72
C ARG A 304 6.95 -2.04 1.57
N ALA A 305 6.06 -2.94 1.14
CA ALA A 305 5.87 -4.20 1.84
C ALA A 305 7.18 -5.00 1.91
N LEU A 306 7.94 -5.09 0.81
CA LEU A 306 9.26 -5.71 0.76
C LEU A 306 10.25 -5.04 1.71
N HIS A 307 10.28 -3.71 1.75
CA HIS A 307 11.13 -2.96 2.68
C HIS A 307 10.90 -3.37 4.14
N PHE A 308 9.65 -3.33 4.61
CA PHE A 308 9.31 -3.74 5.99
C PHE A 308 9.55 -5.23 6.24
N LEU A 309 9.37 -6.09 5.22
CA LEU A 309 9.69 -7.52 5.34
C LEU A 309 11.20 -7.76 5.46
N GLU A 310 12.04 -7.01 4.73
CA GLU A 310 13.49 -7.11 4.82
C GLU A 310 14.03 -6.63 6.16
N GLU A 311 13.46 -5.56 6.72
CA GLU A 311 13.75 -5.13 8.08
C GLU A 311 13.35 -6.21 9.10
N ASN A 312 12.14 -6.77 8.96
CA ASN A 312 11.65 -7.82 9.85
C ASN A 312 12.49 -9.10 9.75
N ARG A 313 13.01 -9.43 8.56
CA ARG A 313 13.94 -10.55 8.36
C ARG A 313 15.16 -10.41 9.27
N ARG A 314 15.76 -9.21 9.37
CA ARG A 314 16.93 -8.96 10.23
C ARG A 314 16.58 -9.11 11.70
N VAL A 315 15.44 -8.56 12.12
CA VAL A 315 14.93 -8.68 13.50
C VAL A 315 14.72 -10.15 13.87
N LEU A 316 14.04 -10.92 13.01
CA LEU A 316 13.75 -12.34 13.25
C LEU A 316 15.01 -13.23 13.22
N GLN A 317 16.01 -12.90 12.39
CA GLN A 317 17.33 -13.55 12.42
C GLN A 317 18.05 -13.30 13.75
N ASN A 318 17.97 -12.09 14.29
CA ASN A 318 18.55 -11.75 15.60
C ASN A 318 17.82 -12.46 16.75
N LEU A 319 16.49 -12.52 16.70
CA LEU A 319 15.65 -13.28 17.64
C LEU A 319 15.89 -14.80 17.54
N GLY A 320 16.26 -15.28 16.35
CA GLY A 320 16.41 -16.71 16.03
C GLY A 320 15.07 -17.45 15.90
N ASP A 321 13.99 -16.73 15.58
CA ASP A 321 12.67 -17.31 15.38
C ASP A 321 12.52 -17.88 13.96
N ARG A 322 12.88 -19.15 13.79
CA ARG A 322 12.83 -19.85 12.49
C ARG A 322 11.43 -19.92 11.88
N VAL A 323 10.39 -19.92 12.73
CA VAL A 323 9.00 -20.09 12.28
C VAL A 323 8.52 -18.78 11.67
N ARG A 324 8.58 -17.65 12.38
CA ARG A 324 8.21 -16.37 11.77
C ARG A 324 9.14 -15.96 10.62
N LEU A 325 10.43 -16.31 10.70
CA LEU A 325 11.39 -16.02 9.63
C LEU A 325 10.99 -16.69 8.31
N SER A 326 10.59 -17.98 8.33
CA SER A 326 10.19 -18.68 7.11
C SER A 326 8.91 -18.11 6.48
N ASP A 327 7.97 -17.54 7.27
CA ASP A 327 6.82 -16.82 6.71
C ASP A 327 7.25 -15.57 5.94
N VAL A 328 8.19 -14.81 6.52
CA VAL A 328 8.73 -13.59 5.93
C VAL A 328 9.54 -13.91 4.67
N GLU A 329 10.33 -14.99 4.67
CA GLU A 329 11.09 -15.42 3.50
C GLU A 329 10.18 -15.84 2.34
N VAL A 330 9.11 -16.59 2.63
CA VAL A 330 8.11 -16.95 1.64
C VAL A 330 7.41 -15.69 1.08
N GLU A 331 7.06 -14.71 1.91
CA GLU A 331 6.47 -13.47 1.40
C GLU A 331 7.41 -12.65 0.54
N ILE A 332 8.66 -12.48 0.96
CA ILE A 332 9.65 -11.76 0.16
C ILE A 332 9.82 -12.46 -1.19
N ALA A 333 10.00 -13.77 -1.19
CA ALA A 333 10.13 -14.56 -2.41
C ALA A 333 8.90 -14.42 -3.33
N PHE A 334 7.70 -14.50 -2.77
CA PHE A 334 6.45 -14.40 -3.51
C PHE A 334 6.26 -13.01 -4.14
N LEU A 335 6.49 -11.93 -3.37
CA LEU A 335 6.36 -10.56 -3.86
C LEU A 335 7.44 -10.23 -4.91
N THR A 336 8.68 -10.65 -4.69
CA THR A 336 9.78 -10.41 -5.64
C THR A 336 9.49 -11.06 -6.99
N LEU A 337 8.96 -12.30 -7.01
CA LEU A 337 8.55 -12.97 -8.25
C LEU A 337 7.36 -12.27 -8.93
N LYS A 338 6.43 -11.73 -8.14
CA LYS A 338 5.28 -10.98 -8.66
C LYS A 338 5.72 -9.66 -9.33
N GLU A 339 6.76 -9.01 -8.81
CA GLU A 339 7.37 -7.80 -9.39
C GLU A 339 8.24 -8.08 -10.63
N ALA A 340 8.83 -9.28 -10.73
CA ALA A 340 9.67 -9.68 -11.86
C ALA A 340 8.91 -9.73 -13.20
N GLY A 341 7.57 -9.76 -13.19
CA GLY A 341 6.76 -9.59 -14.41
C GLY A 341 6.47 -10.89 -15.15
N SER A 342 6.79 -10.95 -16.44
CA SER A 342 6.48 -12.10 -17.31
C SER A 342 7.38 -13.30 -17.00
N GLU A 343 6.90 -14.54 -17.22
CA GLU A 343 7.67 -15.78 -16.93
C GLU A 343 9.05 -15.82 -17.63
N SER A 344 9.21 -15.12 -18.75
CA SER A 344 10.47 -15.01 -19.48
C SER A 344 11.51 -14.09 -18.84
N GLU A 345 11.09 -13.20 -17.92
CA GLU A 345 11.96 -12.23 -17.24
C GLU A 345 12.37 -12.70 -15.84
N ILE A 346 11.80 -13.80 -15.35
CA ILE A 346 12.12 -14.34 -14.03
C ILE A 346 13.50 -15.00 -14.07
N ASP A 347 14.44 -14.48 -13.29
CA ASP A 347 15.74 -15.12 -13.07
C ASP A 347 15.54 -16.56 -12.55
N PRO A 348 16.03 -17.60 -13.26
CA PRO A 348 15.92 -18.99 -12.83
C PRO A 348 16.47 -19.24 -11.42
N LEU A 349 17.51 -18.49 -11.01
CA LEU A 349 18.07 -18.60 -9.67
C LEU A 349 17.10 -18.08 -8.61
N LEU A 350 16.48 -16.93 -8.86
CA LEU A 350 15.47 -16.34 -7.97
C LEU A 350 14.25 -17.26 -7.83
N PHE A 351 13.79 -17.85 -8.94
CA PHE A 351 12.72 -18.84 -8.93
C PHE A 351 13.08 -20.05 -8.07
N GLN A 352 14.29 -20.59 -8.24
CA GLN A 352 14.75 -21.75 -7.46
C GLN A 352 14.86 -21.42 -5.96
N GLN A 353 15.33 -20.22 -5.61
CA GLN A 353 15.36 -19.75 -4.23
C GLN A 353 13.96 -19.64 -3.62
N ALA A 354 13.00 -19.08 -4.35
CA ALA A 354 11.62 -18.94 -3.89
C ALA A 354 10.95 -20.30 -3.64
N VAL A 355 11.13 -21.24 -4.56
CA VAL A 355 10.67 -22.63 -4.42
C VAL A 355 11.25 -23.24 -3.15
N LYS A 356 12.55 -23.07 -2.93
CA LYS A 356 13.23 -23.62 -1.74
C LYS A 356 12.72 -23.01 -0.44
N CYS A 357 12.49 -21.70 -0.39
CA CYS A 357 11.90 -21.03 0.78
C CYS A 357 10.53 -21.64 1.13
N CYS A 358 9.70 -21.94 0.12
CA CYS A 358 8.41 -22.60 0.34
C CYS A 358 8.56 -24.05 0.82
N GLU A 359 9.52 -24.82 0.28
CA GLU A 359 9.79 -26.20 0.73
C GLU A 359 10.24 -26.21 2.19
N ASP A 360 11.19 -25.36 2.57
CA ASP A 360 11.67 -25.21 3.95
C ASP A 360 10.53 -24.78 4.90
N ALA A 361 9.66 -23.86 4.46
CA ALA A 361 8.50 -23.42 5.24
C ALA A 361 7.41 -24.50 5.39
N ILE A 362 7.24 -25.38 4.39
CA ILE A 362 6.33 -26.54 4.46
C ILE A 362 6.86 -27.55 5.48
N ASP A 363 8.15 -27.87 5.43
CA ASP A 363 8.77 -28.80 6.37
C ASP A 363 8.64 -28.29 7.82
N ILE A 364 8.84 -26.98 8.04
CA ILE A 364 8.64 -26.35 9.35
C ILE A 364 7.16 -26.42 9.78
N ALA A 365 6.21 -26.16 8.87
CA ALA A 365 4.78 -26.22 9.18
C ALA A 365 4.32 -27.65 9.56
N ASP A 366 4.86 -28.66 8.87
CA ASP A 366 4.62 -30.08 9.19
C ASP A 366 5.28 -30.46 10.53
N GLU A 367 6.50 -29.98 10.83
CA GLU A 367 7.19 -30.21 12.11
C GLU A 367 6.37 -29.70 13.31
N ILE A 368 5.77 -28.51 13.19
CA ILE A 368 4.97 -27.90 14.26
C ILE A 368 3.48 -28.31 14.21
N ASN A 369 3.07 -29.09 13.20
CA ASN A 369 1.69 -29.54 12.99
C ASN A 369 0.67 -28.38 12.93
N ASP A 370 0.98 -27.33 12.15
CA ASP A 370 0.11 -26.18 11.90
C ASP A 370 -0.50 -26.24 10.48
N ASN A 371 -1.72 -26.77 10.40
CA ASN A 371 -2.43 -26.97 9.12
C ASN A 371 -2.81 -25.66 8.41
N ASP A 372 -3.04 -24.56 9.14
CA ASP A 372 -3.41 -23.28 8.52
C ASP A 372 -2.19 -22.64 7.83
N ARG A 373 -1.05 -22.66 8.52
CA ARG A 373 0.24 -22.27 7.96
C ARG A 373 0.60 -23.14 6.76
N LEU A 374 0.41 -24.46 6.88
CA LEU A 374 0.66 -25.42 5.80
C LEU A 374 -0.21 -25.11 4.57
N CYS A 375 -1.51 -24.84 4.76
CA CYS A 375 -2.43 -24.43 3.68
C CYS A 375 -1.94 -23.19 2.94
N LYS A 376 -1.61 -22.13 3.69
CA LYS A 376 -1.16 -20.84 3.13
C LYS A 376 0.14 -21.00 2.34
N THR A 377 1.09 -21.77 2.87
CA THR A 377 2.39 -22.00 2.23
C THR A 377 2.24 -22.87 0.99
N LYS A 378 1.44 -23.94 1.05
CA LYS A 378 1.15 -24.80 -0.13
C LYS A 378 0.40 -24.06 -1.23
N TYR A 379 -0.50 -23.14 -0.89
CA TYR A 379 -1.13 -22.25 -1.86
C TYR A 379 -0.10 -21.41 -2.62
N LYS A 380 0.80 -20.72 -1.90
CA LYS A 380 1.86 -19.91 -2.52
C LYS A 380 2.83 -20.75 -3.34
N TYR A 381 3.21 -21.93 -2.84
CA TYR A 381 4.01 -22.90 -3.58
C TYR A 381 3.34 -23.30 -4.91
N ALA A 382 2.04 -23.61 -4.87
CA ALA A 382 1.26 -23.95 -6.05
C ALA A 382 1.15 -22.76 -7.03
N ASP A 383 1.02 -21.54 -6.51
CA ASP A 383 0.95 -20.32 -7.33
C ASP A 383 2.28 -19.97 -8.00
N ILE A 384 3.40 -20.07 -7.29
CA ILE A 384 4.75 -19.90 -7.85
C ILE A 384 4.99 -20.93 -8.96
N ARG A 385 4.61 -22.20 -8.73
CA ARG A 385 4.77 -23.28 -9.72
C ARG A 385 3.72 -23.25 -10.84
N LYS A 386 2.68 -22.42 -10.73
CA LYS A 386 1.48 -22.41 -11.59
C LYS A 386 0.92 -23.81 -11.87
N SER A 387 0.90 -24.68 -10.84
CA SER A 387 0.54 -26.09 -11.01
C SER A 387 -0.88 -26.39 -10.56
N THR A 388 -1.77 -26.73 -11.51
CA THR A 388 -3.15 -27.12 -11.17
C THR A 388 -3.21 -28.33 -10.23
N LEU A 389 -2.28 -29.28 -10.37
CA LEU A 389 -2.23 -30.47 -9.51
C LEU A 389 -1.93 -30.11 -8.06
N GLN A 390 -1.02 -29.16 -7.82
CA GLN A 390 -0.68 -28.72 -6.46
C GLN A 390 -1.83 -27.90 -5.83
N PHE A 391 -2.54 -27.09 -6.63
CA PHE A 391 -3.74 -26.42 -6.14
C PHE A 391 -4.85 -27.41 -5.76
N GLU A 392 -5.06 -28.49 -6.52
CA GLU A 392 -6.04 -29.55 -6.18
C GLU A 392 -5.71 -30.23 -4.84
N ARG A 393 -4.43 -30.57 -4.61
CA ARG A 393 -3.97 -31.09 -3.31
C ARG A 393 -4.15 -30.07 -2.18
N THR A 394 -3.96 -28.79 -2.46
CA THR A 394 -4.15 -27.72 -1.48
C THR A 394 -5.63 -27.53 -1.14
N ILE A 395 -6.56 -27.76 -2.08
CA ILE A 395 -8.01 -27.74 -1.82
C ILE A 395 -8.41 -28.83 -0.81
N GLU A 396 -7.88 -30.05 -0.97
CA GLU A 396 -8.15 -31.15 -0.04
C GLU A 396 -7.71 -30.78 1.39
N LEU A 397 -6.49 -30.24 1.52
CA LEU A 397 -5.98 -29.78 2.81
C LEU A 397 -6.80 -28.59 3.37
N ALA A 398 -7.19 -27.64 2.52
CA ALA A 398 -7.99 -26.48 2.94
C ALA A 398 -9.36 -26.90 3.47
N ARG A 399 -9.98 -27.94 2.89
CA ARG A 399 -11.24 -28.53 3.39
C ARG A 399 -11.06 -29.18 4.75
N GLU A 400 -9.98 -29.94 4.94
CA GLU A 400 -9.64 -30.54 6.23
C GLU A 400 -9.40 -29.47 7.31
N ALA A 401 -8.71 -28.38 6.93
CA ALA A 401 -8.45 -27.23 7.79
C ALA A 401 -9.65 -26.27 7.95
N LYS A 402 -10.76 -26.49 7.22
CA LYS A 402 -11.93 -25.60 7.13
C LYS A 402 -11.57 -24.15 6.72
N ASN A 403 -10.53 -23.99 5.89
CA ASN A 403 -10.09 -22.69 5.40
C ASN A 403 -10.73 -22.36 4.04
N LEU A 404 -11.95 -21.80 4.10
CA LEU A 404 -12.76 -21.46 2.92
C LEU A 404 -12.07 -20.44 1.98
N PHE A 405 -11.29 -19.52 2.54
CA PHE A 405 -10.60 -18.48 1.76
C PHE A 405 -9.54 -19.08 0.84
N ILE A 406 -8.69 -19.97 1.38
CA ILE A 406 -7.66 -20.65 0.58
C ILE A 406 -8.31 -21.61 -0.43
N GLU A 407 -9.38 -22.30 -0.05
CA GLU A 407 -10.14 -23.15 -0.98
C GLU A 407 -10.67 -22.33 -2.18
N CYS A 408 -11.36 -21.22 -1.91
CA CYS A 408 -11.85 -20.31 -2.95
C CYS A 408 -10.71 -19.80 -3.84
N SER A 409 -9.60 -19.37 -3.24
CA SER A 409 -8.43 -18.84 -3.96
C SER A 409 -7.77 -19.90 -4.86
N CYS A 410 -7.66 -21.15 -4.40
CA CYS A 410 -7.17 -22.27 -5.23
C CYS A 410 -8.08 -22.50 -6.45
N HIS A 411 -9.40 -22.53 -6.24
CA HIS A 411 -10.37 -22.67 -7.33
C HIS A 411 -10.24 -21.54 -8.37
N GLN A 412 -10.07 -20.29 -7.93
CA GLN A 412 -9.83 -19.16 -8.83
C GLN A 412 -8.56 -19.33 -9.67
N GLN A 413 -7.44 -19.73 -9.07
CA GLN A 413 -6.19 -19.91 -9.81
C GLN A 413 -6.26 -21.08 -10.80
N ILE A 414 -6.87 -22.21 -10.43
CA ILE A 414 -7.08 -23.33 -11.35
C ILE A 414 -7.93 -22.88 -12.54
N ALA A 415 -9.03 -22.15 -12.29
CA ALA A 415 -9.89 -21.65 -13.35
C ALA A 415 -9.14 -20.70 -14.30
N ARG A 416 -8.30 -19.79 -13.79
CA ARG A 416 -7.45 -18.91 -14.61
C ARG A 416 -6.49 -19.70 -15.50
N ILE A 417 -5.76 -20.67 -14.92
CA ILE A 417 -4.80 -21.50 -15.67
C ILE A 417 -5.54 -22.34 -16.73
N CYS A 418 -6.62 -23.01 -16.36
CA CYS A 418 -7.40 -23.83 -17.29
C CYS A 418 -8.07 -23.00 -18.40
N THR A 419 -8.45 -21.75 -18.14
CA THR A 419 -8.98 -20.84 -19.16
C THR A 419 -7.91 -20.54 -20.22
N LYS A 420 -6.67 -20.23 -19.79
CA LYS A 420 -5.53 -20.01 -20.69
C LYS A 420 -5.15 -21.26 -21.48
N ASP A 421 -5.21 -22.43 -20.86
CA ASP A 421 -4.92 -23.72 -21.51
C ASP A 421 -6.04 -24.19 -22.49
N GLY A 422 -7.15 -23.45 -22.60
CA GLY A 422 -8.32 -23.88 -23.39
C GLY A 422 -9.13 -25.03 -22.77
N ARG A 423 -8.86 -25.40 -21.51
CA ARG A 423 -9.57 -26.46 -20.77
C ARG A 423 -10.85 -25.92 -20.12
N TYR A 424 -11.76 -25.44 -20.96
CA TYR A 424 -12.93 -24.65 -20.56
C TYR A 424 -13.89 -25.36 -19.60
N LEU A 425 -14.17 -26.66 -19.79
CA LEU A 425 -15.07 -27.40 -18.91
C LEU A 425 -14.53 -27.49 -17.48
N LYS A 426 -13.21 -27.70 -17.33
CA LYS A 426 -12.56 -27.72 -16.03
C LYS A 426 -12.57 -26.31 -15.42
N ALA A 427 -12.22 -25.29 -16.21
CA ALA A 427 -12.26 -23.90 -15.77
C ALA A 427 -13.64 -23.48 -15.24
N GLN A 428 -14.73 -23.85 -15.94
CA GLN A 428 -16.10 -23.54 -15.53
C GLN A 428 -16.48 -24.16 -14.19
N ARG A 429 -16.12 -25.43 -13.96
CA ARG A 429 -16.36 -26.11 -12.68
C ARG A 429 -15.67 -25.39 -11.53
N HIS A 430 -14.39 -25.04 -11.69
CA HIS A 430 -13.65 -24.34 -10.64
C HIS A 430 -14.11 -22.88 -10.46
N ALA A 431 -14.49 -22.18 -11.54
CA ALA A 431 -15.04 -20.83 -11.45
C ALA A 431 -16.36 -20.81 -10.68
N SER A 432 -17.28 -21.74 -10.97
CA SER A 432 -18.55 -21.86 -10.23
C SER A 432 -18.33 -22.23 -8.76
N ALA A 433 -17.46 -23.20 -8.46
CA ALA A 433 -17.12 -23.56 -7.08
C ALA A 433 -16.52 -22.37 -6.29
N SER A 434 -15.66 -21.56 -6.94
CA SER A 434 -15.11 -20.37 -6.28
C SER A 434 -16.20 -19.32 -5.97
N LEU A 435 -17.17 -19.14 -6.87
CA LEU A 435 -18.26 -18.18 -6.68
C LEU A 435 -19.21 -18.61 -5.55
N GLU A 436 -19.53 -19.91 -5.46
CA GLU A 436 -20.34 -20.45 -4.36
C GLU A 436 -19.69 -20.16 -3.00
N LEU A 437 -18.39 -20.41 -2.87
CA LEU A 437 -17.64 -20.09 -1.65
C LEU A 437 -17.54 -18.58 -1.39
N ALA A 438 -17.46 -17.76 -2.44
CA ALA A 438 -17.33 -16.31 -2.31
C ALA A 438 -18.58 -15.65 -1.69
N TYR A 439 -19.77 -16.23 -1.87
CA TYR A 439 -21.00 -15.74 -1.20
C TYR A 439 -20.89 -15.77 0.32
N ASP A 440 -20.19 -16.78 0.84
CA ASP A 440 -19.94 -16.96 2.27
C ASP A 440 -18.71 -16.18 2.75
N LEU A 441 -17.96 -15.49 1.89
CA LEU A 441 -16.73 -14.79 2.29
C LEU A 441 -16.89 -13.27 2.22
N SER A 442 -16.92 -12.70 1.02
CA SER A 442 -16.95 -11.25 0.86
C SER A 442 -17.44 -10.80 -0.53
N THR A 443 -17.91 -9.55 -0.62
CA THR A 443 -18.37 -8.94 -1.89
C THR A 443 -17.21 -8.75 -2.87
N GLU A 444 -16.00 -8.50 -2.38
CA GLU A 444 -14.76 -8.36 -3.14
C GLU A 444 -14.43 -9.68 -3.86
N LEU A 445 -14.50 -10.80 -3.14
CA LEU A 445 -14.27 -12.11 -3.73
C LEU A 445 -15.36 -12.47 -4.74
N GLN A 446 -16.61 -12.09 -4.49
CA GLN A 446 -17.68 -12.28 -5.47
C GLN A 446 -17.44 -11.47 -6.76
N GLN A 447 -16.94 -10.23 -6.65
CA GLN A 447 -16.54 -9.42 -7.80
C GLN A 447 -15.43 -10.11 -8.60
N ILE A 448 -14.37 -10.61 -7.93
CA ILE A 448 -13.28 -11.34 -8.58
C ILE A 448 -13.81 -12.59 -9.29
N CYS A 449 -14.68 -13.37 -8.64
CA CYS A 449 -15.27 -14.58 -9.21
C CYS A 449 -16.15 -14.29 -10.44
N HIS A 450 -16.94 -13.21 -10.41
CA HIS A 450 -17.73 -12.80 -11.58
C HIS A 450 -16.86 -12.32 -12.75
N THR A 451 -15.78 -11.60 -12.46
CA THR A 451 -14.78 -11.21 -13.46
C THR A 451 -14.17 -12.43 -14.13
N LEU A 452 -13.75 -13.41 -13.33
CA LEU A 452 -13.20 -14.68 -13.80
C LEU A 452 -14.18 -15.45 -14.69
N GLN A 453 -15.47 -15.50 -14.35
CA GLN A 453 -16.50 -16.10 -15.19
C GLN A 453 -16.66 -15.34 -16.53
N GLY A 454 -16.66 -14.01 -16.50
CA GLY A 454 -16.70 -13.19 -17.71
C GLY A 454 -15.50 -13.45 -18.62
N SER A 455 -14.28 -13.50 -18.05
CA SER A 455 -13.05 -13.81 -18.78
C SER A 455 -13.06 -15.22 -19.36
N LEU A 456 -13.61 -16.20 -18.64
CA LEU A 456 -13.80 -17.57 -19.12
C LEU A 456 -14.76 -17.64 -20.32
N PHE A 457 -15.96 -17.05 -20.22
CA PHE A 457 -16.92 -17.07 -21.33
C PHE A 457 -16.41 -16.30 -22.55
N LYS A 458 -15.71 -15.18 -22.33
CA LYS A 458 -15.03 -14.44 -23.40
C LYS A 458 -14.00 -15.32 -24.11
N ALA A 459 -13.17 -16.06 -23.37
CA ALA A 459 -12.18 -16.98 -23.95
C ALA A 459 -12.82 -18.14 -24.74
N GLN A 460 -14.02 -18.58 -24.35
CA GLN A 460 -14.81 -19.57 -25.10
C GLN A 460 -15.45 -19.01 -26.39
N GLY A 461 -15.45 -17.69 -26.59
CA GLY A 461 -16.18 -17.02 -27.67
C GLY A 461 -17.68 -16.80 -27.39
N LEU A 462 -18.14 -17.09 -26.17
CA LEU A 462 -19.53 -16.88 -25.73
C LEU A 462 -19.73 -15.44 -25.25
N LEU A 463 -19.64 -14.49 -26.19
CA LEU A 463 -19.60 -13.05 -25.89
C LEU A 463 -20.85 -12.55 -25.17
N GLU A 464 -22.04 -12.97 -25.59
CA GLU A 464 -23.31 -12.58 -24.94
C GLU A 464 -23.42 -13.14 -23.51
N GLU A 465 -22.97 -14.37 -23.28
CA GLU A 465 -22.98 -14.97 -21.93
C GLU A 465 -21.95 -14.31 -21.00
N ALA A 466 -20.85 -13.79 -21.55
CA ALA A 466 -19.80 -13.09 -20.80
C ALA A 466 -20.25 -11.72 -20.28
N LEU A 467 -21.22 -11.04 -20.93
CA LEU A 467 -21.68 -9.70 -20.54
C LEU A 467 -22.30 -9.67 -19.14
N LEU A 468 -23.10 -10.69 -18.77
CA LEU A 468 -23.80 -10.71 -17.49
C LEU A 468 -22.83 -10.81 -16.30
N PRO A 469 -21.85 -11.74 -16.25
CA PRO A 469 -20.83 -11.76 -15.21
C PRO A 469 -20.02 -10.46 -15.13
N TYR A 470 -19.60 -9.87 -16.25
CA TYR A 470 -18.88 -8.59 -16.21
C TYR A 470 -19.73 -7.46 -15.63
N THR A 471 -21.01 -7.38 -16.02
CA THR A 471 -21.95 -6.39 -15.47
C THR A 471 -22.13 -6.57 -13.96
N LYS A 472 -22.26 -7.81 -13.47
CA LYS A 472 -22.31 -8.10 -12.03
C LYS A 472 -21.02 -7.68 -11.33
N GLY A 473 -19.87 -7.99 -11.92
CA GLY A 473 -18.56 -7.56 -11.42
C GLY A 473 -18.46 -6.04 -11.28
N ILE A 474 -18.90 -5.28 -12.28
CA ILE A 474 -18.90 -3.80 -12.27
C ILE A 474 -19.81 -3.24 -11.18
N ILE A 475 -21.02 -3.81 -11.00
CA ILE A 475 -21.95 -3.39 -9.95
C ILE A 475 -21.34 -3.63 -8.57
N MET A 476 -20.73 -4.79 -8.36
CA MET A 476 -20.09 -5.13 -7.08
C MET A 476 -18.86 -4.28 -6.81
N ALA A 477 -18.01 -4.05 -7.82
CA ALA A 477 -16.87 -3.16 -7.73
C ALA A 477 -17.33 -1.75 -7.34
N SER A 478 -18.39 -1.23 -7.98
CA SER A 478 -18.95 0.08 -7.63
C SER A 478 -19.49 0.10 -6.20
N HIS A 479 -20.16 -0.97 -5.76
CA HIS A 479 -20.69 -1.08 -4.40
C HIS A 479 -19.60 -1.08 -3.31
N VAL A 480 -18.56 -1.89 -3.48
CA VAL A 480 -17.40 -1.93 -2.57
C VAL A 480 -16.76 -0.55 -2.52
N ARG A 481 -16.51 0.02 -3.69
CA ARG A 481 -15.87 1.33 -3.84
C ARG A 481 -16.66 2.48 -3.20
N GLU A 482 -18.00 2.46 -3.24
CA GLU A 482 -18.84 3.53 -2.67
C GLU A 482 -19.08 3.39 -1.16
N ARG A 483 -19.17 2.16 -0.63
CA ARG A 483 -19.65 1.91 0.74
C ARG A 483 -18.58 1.48 1.72
N LYS A 484 -17.46 0.93 1.25
CA LYS A 484 -16.41 0.37 2.11
C LYS A 484 -15.13 1.20 2.13
N LEU A 485 -14.91 2.04 1.12
CA LEU A 485 -13.69 2.83 0.99
C LEU A 485 -13.99 4.32 1.19
N ASN A 486 -13.31 4.93 2.17
CA ASN A 486 -13.51 6.34 2.53
C ASN A 486 -12.45 7.28 1.94
N ASP A 487 -11.31 6.73 1.55
CA ASP A 487 -10.14 7.48 1.07
C ASP A 487 -9.95 7.28 -0.45
N ASP A 488 -9.54 8.34 -1.14
CA ASP A 488 -9.45 8.37 -2.59
C ASP A 488 -8.31 7.50 -3.13
N ASP A 489 -7.15 7.45 -2.46
CA ASP A 489 -6.05 6.60 -2.92
C ASP A 489 -6.45 5.12 -2.88
N ASN A 490 -7.12 4.68 -1.81
CA ASN A 490 -7.64 3.31 -1.68
C ASN A 490 -8.73 3.00 -2.71
N LYS A 491 -9.61 3.96 -3.02
CA LYS A 491 -10.63 3.81 -4.06
C LYS A 491 -10.01 3.64 -5.45
N ILE A 492 -8.93 4.36 -5.73
CA ILE A 492 -8.19 4.23 -6.99
C ILE A 492 -7.55 2.85 -7.06
N GLU A 493 -6.85 2.42 -6.03
CA GLU A 493 -6.12 1.15 -6.01
C GLU A 493 -7.04 -0.07 -6.09
N TYR A 494 -8.18 -0.03 -5.38
CA TYR A 494 -9.21 -1.06 -5.55
C TYR A 494 -9.75 -1.09 -6.98
N PHE A 495 -9.99 0.08 -7.58
CA PHE A 495 -10.50 0.18 -8.95
C PHE A 495 -9.54 -0.43 -9.98
N GLU A 496 -8.22 -0.31 -9.78
CA GLU A 496 -7.21 -1.00 -10.59
C GLU A 496 -7.42 -2.52 -10.59
N SER A 497 -7.74 -3.11 -9.43
CA SER A 497 -7.99 -4.55 -9.31
C SER A 497 -9.29 -5.02 -10.00
N ALA A 498 -10.26 -4.13 -10.15
CA ALA A 498 -11.56 -4.40 -10.76
C ALA A 498 -11.61 -4.04 -12.26
N MET A 499 -10.55 -3.45 -12.82
CA MET A 499 -10.49 -2.95 -14.18
C MET A 499 -10.79 -4.01 -15.24
N GLU A 500 -10.41 -5.27 -14.98
CA GLU A 500 -10.64 -6.40 -15.89
C GLU A 500 -12.13 -6.58 -16.25
N CYS A 501 -13.07 -6.23 -15.35
CA CYS A 501 -14.49 -6.29 -15.69
C CYS A 501 -14.86 -5.31 -16.80
N PHE A 502 -14.34 -4.09 -16.70
CA PHE A 502 -14.67 -3.00 -17.59
C PHE A 502 -14.02 -3.17 -18.95
N THR A 503 -12.74 -3.57 -18.97
CA THR A 503 -12.02 -3.82 -20.23
C THR A 503 -12.61 -5.02 -20.94
N GLY A 504 -12.92 -6.11 -20.23
CA GLY A 504 -13.58 -7.28 -20.79
C GLY A 504 -14.94 -6.94 -21.42
N GLN A 505 -15.75 -6.09 -20.79
CA GLN A 505 -17.02 -5.63 -21.35
C GLN A 505 -16.84 -4.70 -22.57
N GLN A 506 -15.88 -3.77 -22.53
CA GLN A 506 -15.55 -2.89 -23.67
C GLN A 506 -15.16 -3.70 -24.91
N GLU A 507 -14.28 -4.70 -24.73
CA GLU A 507 -13.85 -5.57 -25.83
C GLU A 507 -15.00 -6.33 -26.46
N ILE A 508 -15.92 -6.85 -25.64
CA ILE A 508 -17.12 -7.54 -26.17
C ILE A 508 -17.96 -6.57 -26.99
N TYR A 509 -18.21 -5.36 -26.51
CA TYR A 509 -18.99 -4.37 -27.26
C TYR A 509 -18.31 -3.95 -28.56
N ILE A 510 -16.99 -3.80 -28.58
CA ILE A 510 -16.23 -3.52 -29.81
C ILE A 510 -16.36 -4.70 -30.80
N GLN A 511 -16.23 -5.95 -30.34
CA GLN A 511 -16.39 -7.15 -31.18
C GLN A 511 -17.81 -7.32 -31.74
N GLN A 512 -18.81 -6.78 -31.05
CA GLN A 512 -20.21 -6.77 -31.46
C GLN A 512 -20.59 -5.53 -32.29
N GLU A 513 -19.63 -4.66 -32.63
CA GLU A 513 -19.85 -3.39 -33.32
C GLU A 513 -20.76 -2.40 -32.56
N LYS A 514 -20.91 -2.59 -31.24
CA LYS A 514 -21.66 -1.73 -30.32
C LYS A 514 -20.77 -0.62 -29.75
N TYR A 515 -20.32 0.27 -30.63
CA TYR A 515 -19.26 1.24 -30.31
C TYR A 515 -19.67 2.29 -29.28
N ILE A 516 -20.95 2.68 -29.23
CA ILE A 516 -21.44 3.68 -28.28
C ILE A 516 -21.50 3.09 -26.87
N GLU A 517 -21.92 1.84 -26.74
CA GLU A 517 -21.93 1.09 -25.49
C GLU A 517 -20.49 0.89 -24.98
N ALA A 518 -19.55 0.55 -25.88
CA ALA A 518 -18.13 0.50 -25.55
C ALA A 518 -17.61 1.84 -25.01
N LEU A 519 -17.94 2.96 -25.66
CA LEU A 519 -17.59 4.31 -25.19
C LEU A 519 -18.20 4.62 -23.82
N SER A 520 -19.44 4.22 -23.57
CA SER A 520 -20.09 4.45 -22.27
C SER A 520 -19.42 3.66 -21.15
N VAL A 521 -18.94 2.44 -21.40
CA VAL A 521 -18.14 1.69 -20.42
C VAL A 521 -16.75 2.30 -20.24
N ALA A 522 -16.12 2.80 -21.33
CA ALA A 522 -14.85 3.51 -21.24
C ALA A 522 -14.95 4.74 -20.32
N GLU A 523 -16.00 5.55 -20.47
CA GLU A 523 -16.23 6.71 -19.61
C GLU A 523 -16.54 6.35 -18.15
N GLN A 524 -17.21 5.21 -17.89
CA GLN A 524 -17.41 4.72 -16.52
C GLN A 524 -16.11 4.37 -15.79
N CYS A 525 -14.98 4.28 -16.51
CA CYS A 525 -13.68 4.01 -15.94
C CYS A 525 -12.86 5.28 -15.66
N ARG A 526 -13.22 6.41 -16.27
CA ARG A 526 -12.39 7.62 -16.24
C ARG A 526 -12.74 8.51 -15.06
N ALA A 527 -11.71 9.11 -14.46
CA ALA A 527 -11.81 10.18 -13.48
C ALA A 527 -12.79 9.91 -12.32
N ARG A 528 -13.01 8.65 -11.92
CA ARG A 528 -14.04 8.30 -10.92
C ARG A 528 -13.78 8.96 -9.58
N SER A 529 -12.56 8.85 -9.07
CA SER A 529 -12.22 9.43 -7.77
C SER A 529 -12.16 10.96 -7.83
N MET A 530 -11.84 11.53 -8.99
CA MET A 530 -11.97 12.96 -9.25
C MET A 530 -13.45 13.41 -9.16
N LEU A 531 -14.35 12.64 -9.76
CA LEU A 531 -15.79 12.91 -9.77
C LEU A 531 -16.42 12.80 -8.38
N ASP A 532 -15.99 11.85 -7.55
CA ASP A 532 -16.45 11.72 -6.16
C ASP A 532 -16.27 13.03 -5.40
N ILE A 533 -15.08 13.63 -5.46
CA ILE A 533 -14.78 14.90 -4.78
C ILE A 533 -15.63 16.03 -5.35
N VAL A 534 -15.71 16.10 -6.69
CA VAL A 534 -16.48 17.12 -7.41
C VAL A 534 -17.98 17.05 -7.06
N TYR A 535 -18.55 15.85 -6.96
CA TYR A 535 -19.95 15.64 -6.58
C TYR A 535 -20.20 15.82 -5.07
N ALA A 536 -19.30 15.36 -4.19
CA ALA A 536 -19.43 15.52 -2.74
C ALA A 536 -19.52 17.01 -2.34
N ARG A 537 -18.84 17.89 -3.08
CA ARG A 537 -18.93 19.35 -2.92
C ARG A 537 -20.28 19.93 -3.33
N ARG A 538 -21.17 19.15 -3.94
CA ARG A 538 -22.49 19.56 -4.44
C ARG A 538 -23.61 18.63 -3.95
N PRO A 539 -24.15 18.86 -2.75
CA PRO A 539 -25.23 18.04 -2.18
C PRO A 539 -26.57 18.05 -2.97
N LYS A 540 -26.67 18.84 -4.06
CA LYS A 540 -27.83 18.90 -4.97
C LYS A 540 -27.57 18.26 -6.35
N ALA A 541 -26.36 17.83 -6.65
CA ALA A 541 -26.07 17.10 -7.88
C ALA A 541 -26.40 15.62 -7.64
N ASP A 542 -27.24 15.06 -8.49
CA ASP A 542 -27.54 13.63 -8.45
C ASP A 542 -26.28 12.85 -8.80
N ILE A 543 -25.65 12.27 -7.77
CA ILE A 543 -24.38 11.52 -7.81
C ILE A 543 -24.50 10.32 -8.77
N THR A 544 -25.73 9.91 -9.12
CA THR A 544 -26.01 8.72 -9.92
C THR A 544 -26.08 8.94 -11.43
N ASN A 545 -26.07 10.21 -11.87
CA ASN A 545 -26.15 10.59 -13.29
C ASN A 545 -24.78 10.69 -13.95
N HIS A 546 -23.99 9.62 -13.87
CA HIS A 546 -22.91 9.39 -14.83
C HIS A 546 -23.47 9.43 -16.26
N ILE A 547 -22.65 9.86 -17.23
CA ILE A 547 -22.94 9.75 -18.66
C ILE A 547 -23.17 8.28 -18.98
N LYS A 548 -24.44 7.91 -19.02
CA LYS A 548 -24.93 6.57 -19.33
C LYS A 548 -25.64 6.63 -20.67
N GLY A 549 -25.08 5.91 -21.63
CA GLY A 549 -25.67 5.75 -22.96
C GLY A 549 -25.51 6.95 -23.90
N PRO A 550 -25.95 6.78 -25.16
CA PRO A 550 -25.72 7.71 -26.28
C PRO A 550 -26.23 9.12 -26.01
N GLU A 551 -27.46 9.25 -25.50
CA GLU A 551 -28.13 10.56 -25.38
C GLU A 551 -27.37 11.51 -24.45
N ALA A 552 -26.79 10.97 -23.38
CA ALA A 552 -25.99 11.76 -22.44
C ALA A 552 -24.68 12.23 -23.11
N ILE A 553 -24.02 11.35 -23.88
CA ILE A 553 -22.79 11.68 -24.63
C ILE A 553 -23.05 12.81 -25.64
N HIS A 554 -24.05 12.64 -26.52
CA HIS A 554 -24.38 13.66 -27.52
C HIS A 554 -24.81 14.98 -26.87
N ARG A 555 -25.58 14.94 -25.77
CA ARG A 555 -25.97 16.15 -25.04
C ARG A 555 -24.76 16.98 -24.59
N VAL A 556 -23.74 16.32 -24.04
CA VAL A 556 -22.52 17.00 -23.55
C VAL A 556 -21.78 17.64 -24.72
N VAL A 557 -21.53 16.89 -25.79
CA VAL A 557 -20.81 17.39 -26.98
C VAL A 557 -21.59 18.51 -27.68
N ASN A 558 -22.92 18.39 -27.78
CA ASN A 558 -23.78 19.43 -28.35
C ASN A 558 -23.82 20.69 -27.48
N THR A 559 -23.74 20.55 -26.16
CA THR A 559 -23.66 21.70 -25.24
C THR A 559 -22.30 22.38 -25.31
N ALA A 560 -21.22 21.60 -25.42
CA ALA A 560 -19.87 22.11 -25.63
C ALA A 560 -19.72 22.82 -26.99
N ASN A 561 -20.48 22.36 -28.00
CA ASN A 561 -20.40 22.80 -29.39
C ASN A 561 -18.97 22.76 -29.97
N VAL A 562 -18.21 21.74 -29.59
CA VAL A 562 -16.84 21.48 -30.04
C VAL A 562 -16.69 19.97 -30.30
N PRO A 563 -16.02 19.52 -31.38
CA PRO A 563 -15.74 18.11 -31.58
C PRO A 563 -14.93 17.53 -30.42
N VAL A 564 -15.33 16.35 -29.96
CA VAL A 564 -14.64 15.62 -28.90
C VAL A 564 -14.08 14.33 -29.45
N VAL A 565 -12.80 14.08 -29.17
CA VAL A 565 -12.10 12.85 -29.53
C VAL A 565 -11.74 12.12 -28.25
N VAL A 566 -12.31 10.93 -28.07
CA VAL A 566 -12.01 10.05 -26.94
C VAL A 566 -11.09 8.95 -27.43
N PHE A 567 -9.90 8.83 -26.85
CA PHE A 567 -9.01 7.70 -27.09
C PHE A 567 -9.27 6.61 -26.05
N ALA A 568 -9.06 5.35 -26.40
CA ALA A 568 -8.90 4.27 -25.42
C ALA A 568 -7.79 3.31 -25.84
N LEU A 569 -6.93 2.96 -24.88
CA LEU A 569 -5.85 2.00 -25.07
C LEU A 569 -6.17 0.68 -24.34
N ILE A 570 -6.68 -0.32 -25.02
CA ILE A 570 -7.20 -1.58 -24.42
C ILE A 570 -6.36 -2.75 -24.94
N ASN A 571 -5.71 -3.50 -24.03
CA ASN A 571 -4.85 -4.64 -24.38
C ASN A 571 -3.84 -4.29 -25.49
N ASP A 572 -3.13 -3.19 -25.30
CA ASP A 572 -2.11 -2.64 -26.21
C ASP A 572 -2.64 -2.19 -27.59
N LYS A 573 -3.98 -2.14 -27.78
CA LYS A 573 -4.63 -1.63 -29.00
C LYS A 573 -5.21 -0.24 -28.78
N LEU A 574 -5.00 0.64 -29.76
CA LEU A 574 -5.53 2.00 -29.75
C LEU A 574 -6.89 2.06 -30.47
N PHE A 575 -7.86 2.64 -29.80
CA PHE A 575 -9.18 2.96 -30.33
C PHE A 575 -9.46 4.45 -30.17
N ALA A 576 -10.28 5.02 -31.06
CA ALA A 576 -10.79 6.38 -30.88
C ALA A 576 -12.27 6.50 -31.27
N TRP A 577 -12.99 7.38 -30.56
CA TRP A 577 -14.31 7.84 -30.90
C TRP A 577 -14.25 9.32 -31.25
N VAL A 578 -14.68 9.68 -32.46
CA VAL A 578 -14.80 11.06 -32.91
C VAL A 578 -16.28 11.44 -32.86
N ILE A 579 -16.61 12.35 -31.94
CA ILE A 579 -17.97 12.79 -31.66
C ILE A 579 -18.10 14.24 -32.10
N ARG A 580 -19.03 14.50 -33.02
CA ARG A 580 -19.20 15.80 -33.65
C ARG A 580 -20.46 16.49 -33.11
N PRO A 581 -20.41 17.80 -32.84
CA PRO A 581 -21.57 18.51 -32.31
C PRO A 581 -22.67 18.63 -33.38
N HIS A 582 -23.91 18.52 -32.94
CA HIS A 582 -25.13 18.57 -33.75
C HIS A 582 -25.22 17.48 -34.83
N GLN A 583 -24.54 16.35 -34.59
CA GLN A 583 -24.63 15.15 -35.39
C GLN A 583 -24.94 13.96 -34.46
N ASP A 584 -25.80 13.06 -34.94
CA ASP A 584 -26.29 11.91 -34.17
C ASP A 584 -25.37 10.68 -34.29
N ASP A 585 -24.32 10.75 -35.12
CA ASP A 585 -23.38 9.65 -35.32
C ASP A 585 -22.08 9.84 -34.50
N VAL A 586 -21.56 8.72 -34.00
CA VAL A 586 -20.23 8.62 -33.40
C VAL A 586 -19.37 7.82 -34.37
N THR A 587 -18.27 8.40 -34.85
CA THR A 587 -17.33 7.67 -35.72
C THR A 587 -16.32 6.92 -34.85
N PHE A 588 -16.30 5.60 -34.97
CA PHE A 588 -15.33 4.74 -34.31
C PHE A 588 -14.13 4.46 -35.22
N LEU A 589 -12.93 4.49 -34.65
CA LEU A 589 -11.66 4.19 -35.31
C LEU A 589 -10.95 3.07 -34.54
N ASP A 590 -10.76 1.93 -35.21
CA ASP A 590 -9.84 0.88 -34.80
C ASP A 590 -8.49 1.12 -35.50
N TYR A 591 -7.44 1.43 -34.74
CA TYR A 591 -6.14 1.73 -35.32
C TYR A 591 -5.41 0.49 -35.83
N ALA A 592 -5.74 -0.71 -35.37
CA ALA A 592 -5.20 -1.94 -35.95
C ALA A 592 -5.71 -2.13 -37.39
N VAL A 593 -6.91 -1.63 -37.69
CA VAL A 593 -7.48 -1.63 -39.06
C VAL A 593 -7.03 -0.41 -39.85
N THR A 594 -6.98 0.76 -39.19
CA THR A 594 -6.69 2.04 -39.87
C THR A 594 -5.21 2.21 -40.20
N CYS A 595 -4.32 1.65 -39.36
CA CYS A 595 -2.87 1.73 -39.47
C CYS A 595 -2.22 0.35 -39.23
N PRO A 596 -2.48 -0.66 -40.09
CA PRO A 596 -2.11 -2.06 -39.83
C PRO A 596 -0.60 -2.31 -39.76
N ASP A 597 0.20 -1.47 -40.42
CA ASP A 597 1.65 -1.59 -40.47
C ASP A 597 2.36 -0.89 -39.28
N THR A 598 1.60 -0.35 -38.32
CA THR A 598 2.16 0.42 -37.21
C THR A 598 2.35 -0.44 -35.96
N ASP A 599 3.59 -0.47 -35.46
CA ASP A 599 3.88 -0.97 -34.12
C ASP A 599 3.49 0.08 -33.06
N PHE A 600 2.27 -0.03 -32.53
CA PHE A 600 1.77 0.86 -31.48
C PHE A 600 2.53 0.73 -30.16
N THR A 601 3.02 -0.46 -29.84
CA THR A 601 3.83 -0.68 -28.63
C THR A 601 5.15 0.06 -28.74
N GLY A 602 5.81 -0.06 -29.90
CA GLY A 602 6.98 0.75 -30.24
C GLY A 602 6.69 2.26 -30.19
N LEU A 603 5.60 2.71 -30.80
CA LEU A 603 5.19 4.12 -30.82
C LEU A 603 5.00 4.71 -29.42
N LEU A 604 4.38 3.96 -28.51
CA LEU A 604 4.13 4.38 -27.14
C LEU A 604 5.40 4.29 -26.28
N SER A 605 6.31 3.37 -26.58
CA SER A 605 7.62 3.33 -25.93
C SER A 605 8.44 4.60 -26.17
N GLU A 606 8.27 5.26 -27.32
CA GLU A 606 8.91 6.55 -27.63
C GLU A 606 8.46 7.69 -26.69
N LEU A 607 7.31 7.56 -26.01
CA LEU A 607 6.86 8.55 -25.01
C LEU A 607 7.77 8.63 -23.79
N SER A 608 8.53 7.56 -23.50
CA SER A 608 9.57 7.57 -22.45
C SER A 608 10.59 8.69 -22.66
N VAL A 609 10.90 9.00 -23.91
CA VAL A 609 11.85 10.05 -24.28
C VAL A 609 11.39 11.40 -23.74
N LEU A 610 10.09 11.71 -23.76
CA LEU A 610 9.58 12.99 -23.24
C LEU A 610 9.83 13.16 -21.74
N ARG A 611 9.81 12.07 -20.96
CA ARG A 611 10.19 12.11 -19.53
C ARG A 611 11.68 12.44 -19.34
N SER A 612 12.51 12.08 -20.31
CA SER A 612 13.96 12.30 -20.28
C SER A 612 14.43 13.66 -20.85
N LEU A 613 13.55 14.44 -21.48
CA LEU A 613 13.90 15.72 -22.15
C LEU A 613 14.25 16.87 -21.20
N SER A 614 14.10 16.68 -19.89
CA SER A 614 14.56 17.65 -18.90
C SER A 614 16.09 17.79 -18.98
N PRO A 615 16.64 18.99 -19.24
CA PRO A 615 18.09 19.14 -19.34
C PRO A 615 18.75 18.70 -18.02
N PRO A 616 19.89 17.98 -18.06
CA PRO A 616 20.69 17.81 -16.86
C PRO A 616 21.09 19.21 -16.39
N SER A 617 20.60 19.61 -15.22
CA SER A 617 21.19 20.75 -14.52
C SER A 617 22.71 20.52 -14.47
N PRO A 618 23.55 21.53 -14.79
CA PRO A 618 24.99 21.42 -14.62
C PRO A 618 25.42 21.05 -13.19
N ALA A 619 24.49 21.06 -12.22
CA ALA A 619 24.60 20.41 -10.93
C ALA A 619 23.84 19.07 -10.95
N GLY A 620 24.49 18.00 -11.39
CA GLY A 620 23.98 16.62 -11.41
C GLY A 620 23.71 15.98 -10.03
N ILE A 621 23.22 16.74 -9.05
CA ILE A 621 22.93 16.33 -7.66
C ILE A 621 21.54 16.83 -7.18
N GLN A 622 20.80 17.60 -7.97
CA GLN A 622 19.70 18.44 -7.43
C GLN A 622 18.26 18.00 -7.73
N THR A 623 18.01 16.78 -8.21
CA THR A 623 16.65 16.21 -8.08
C THR A 623 16.32 16.17 -6.59
N ILE A 624 15.19 16.74 -6.19
CA ILE A 624 14.60 16.61 -4.85
C ILE A 624 14.81 15.15 -4.43
N PRO A 625 15.56 14.83 -3.35
CA PRO A 625 15.59 13.50 -2.78
C PRO A 625 14.14 13.11 -2.62
N SER A 626 13.69 12.15 -3.43
CA SER A 626 12.37 11.61 -3.24
C SER A 626 12.35 11.08 -1.82
N VAL A 627 11.35 11.50 -1.04
CA VAL A 627 10.85 10.55 -0.05
C VAL A 627 10.42 9.36 -0.91
N ASN A 628 11.11 8.23 -0.80
CA ASN A 628 10.65 7.00 -1.44
C ASN A 628 9.44 6.48 -0.66
N TRP A 629 8.35 7.24 -0.69
CA TRP A 629 7.03 6.75 -0.35
C TRP A 629 6.28 6.43 -1.64
N ARG A 630 6.40 7.23 -2.71
CA ARG A 630 5.70 6.98 -4.01
C ARG A 630 6.63 6.64 -5.19
N MET A 631 7.91 6.39 -4.94
CA MET A 631 8.93 6.04 -5.94
C MET A 631 9.56 4.68 -5.63
N GLY A 632 8.71 3.68 -5.48
CA GLY A 632 8.97 2.43 -6.19
C GLY A 632 8.29 2.57 -7.51
N GLY A 633 8.93 2.15 -8.59
CA GLY A 633 8.23 1.88 -9.83
C GLY A 633 7.08 0.95 -9.49
N TRP A 634 5.89 1.52 -9.29
CA TRP A 634 4.69 0.73 -9.23
C TRP A 634 4.57 0.17 -10.63
N LYS A 635 5.05 -1.06 -10.81
CA LYS A 635 4.56 -1.98 -11.83
C LYS A 635 3.12 -2.37 -11.46
N GLY A 636 2.28 -1.38 -11.16
CA GLY A 636 0.86 -1.55 -11.31
C GLY A 636 0.67 -2.00 -12.73
N ARG A 637 0.09 -3.18 -12.90
CA ARG A 637 -0.43 -3.53 -14.20
C ARG A 637 -1.57 -2.53 -14.42
N THR A 638 -1.30 -1.40 -15.08
CA THR A 638 -2.33 -0.80 -15.90
C THR A 638 -2.84 -1.90 -16.83
N ARG A 639 -4.01 -1.72 -17.44
CA ARG A 639 -4.56 -2.75 -18.35
C ARG A 639 -3.66 -3.09 -19.56
N ASN A 640 -2.48 -2.48 -19.67
CA ASN A 640 -1.49 -2.66 -20.71
C ASN A 640 -0.12 -3.00 -20.09
N ASN A 641 0.70 -3.80 -20.77
CA ASN A 641 2.03 -4.17 -20.28
C ASN A 641 3.09 -3.07 -20.54
N LEU A 642 2.68 -1.87 -20.94
CA LEU A 642 3.60 -0.83 -21.41
C LEU A 642 4.34 -0.06 -20.31
N ASP A 643 3.87 -0.09 -19.06
CA ASP A 643 4.56 0.64 -17.98
C ASP A 643 5.94 0.04 -17.67
N SER A 644 6.14 -1.28 -17.82
CA SER A 644 7.46 -1.91 -17.66
C SER A 644 8.43 -1.54 -18.78
N VAL A 645 7.93 -1.16 -19.96
CA VAL A 645 8.73 -0.75 -21.12
C VAL A 645 9.24 0.69 -20.95
N LEU A 646 8.44 1.56 -20.33
CA LEU A 646 8.83 2.96 -20.09
C LEU A 646 9.96 3.09 -19.04
N ASP A 647 9.94 2.25 -18.00
CA ASP A 647 10.95 2.26 -16.93
C ASP A 647 12.27 1.57 -17.30
N SER A 648 12.26 0.64 -18.28
CA SER A 648 13.44 -0.14 -18.69
C SER A 648 14.26 0.48 -19.82
N SER A 649 13.77 1.56 -20.44
CA SER A 649 14.51 2.31 -21.48
C SER A 649 15.69 3.08 -20.88
N SER A 650 16.82 2.38 -20.74
CA SER A 650 18.07 2.93 -20.26
C SER A 650 18.55 4.14 -21.09
N THR A 651 19.34 5.00 -20.45
CA THR A 651 20.16 6.13 -20.92
C THR A 651 20.77 6.09 -22.35
N HIS A 652 20.72 4.97 -23.06
CA HIS A 652 21.22 4.80 -24.42
C HIS A 652 20.42 5.59 -25.48
N ASP A 653 19.09 5.70 -25.38
CA ASP A 653 18.25 6.35 -26.41
C ASP A 653 18.27 7.89 -26.36
N VAL A 654 18.49 8.47 -25.18
CA VAL A 654 18.59 9.93 -24.97
C VAL A 654 19.77 10.53 -25.76
N THR A 655 20.86 9.77 -25.88
CA THR A 655 22.07 10.19 -26.58
C THR A 655 21.84 10.30 -28.10
N LEU A 656 21.00 9.43 -28.68
CA LEU A 656 20.69 9.40 -30.10
C LEU A 656 19.77 10.56 -30.54
N MET A 657 18.83 10.96 -29.66
CA MET A 657 17.77 11.94 -29.96
C MET A 657 18.16 13.40 -29.64
N SER A 658 19.29 13.62 -28.94
CA SER A 658 19.87 14.95 -28.71
C SER A 658 20.29 15.71 -30.00
N LYS A 659 20.29 15.02 -31.15
CA LYS A 659 20.39 15.65 -32.47
C LYS A 659 18.97 16.02 -32.93
N GLY A 660 18.63 17.31 -32.90
CA GLY A 660 17.28 17.87 -33.07
C GLY A 660 16.42 17.44 -34.29
N ASN A 661 16.89 16.57 -35.18
CA ASN A 661 16.06 15.93 -36.21
C ASN A 661 15.21 14.78 -35.66
N GLY A 662 15.66 14.05 -34.62
CA GLY A 662 14.95 12.86 -34.11
C GLY A 662 13.58 13.17 -33.50
N LEU A 663 13.47 14.22 -32.67
CA LEU A 663 12.20 14.62 -32.05
C LEU A 663 11.15 15.07 -33.09
N ARG A 664 11.61 15.70 -34.19
CA ARG A 664 10.73 16.12 -35.28
C ARG A 664 10.10 14.90 -35.97
N GLU A 665 10.90 13.86 -36.21
CA GLU A 665 10.43 12.61 -36.80
C GLU A 665 9.44 11.87 -35.90
N VAL A 666 9.71 11.81 -34.58
CA VAL A 666 8.80 11.23 -33.58
C VAL A 666 7.45 11.96 -33.58
N PHE A 667 7.46 13.29 -33.48
CA PHE A 667 6.22 14.07 -33.50
C PHE A 667 5.47 13.94 -34.82
N GLN A 668 6.18 13.88 -35.94
CA GLN A 668 5.56 13.66 -37.24
C GLN A 668 4.89 12.29 -37.29
N ARG A 669 5.56 11.25 -36.78
CA ARG A 669 4.99 9.90 -36.67
C ARG A 669 3.77 9.87 -35.75
N TRP A 670 3.80 10.52 -34.59
CA TRP A 670 2.63 10.64 -33.73
C TRP A 670 1.49 11.38 -34.41
N TYR A 671 1.78 12.46 -35.13
CA TYR A 671 0.78 13.18 -35.90
C TYR A 671 0.16 12.28 -37.00
N ASP A 672 0.99 11.64 -37.81
CA ASP A 672 0.58 10.81 -38.94
C ASP A 672 -0.20 9.56 -38.49
N VAL A 673 0.23 8.93 -37.41
CA VAL A 673 -0.43 7.73 -36.89
C VAL A 673 -1.65 8.11 -36.07
N ILE A 674 -1.51 8.93 -35.03
CA ILE A 674 -2.58 9.15 -34.04
C ILE A 674 -3.62 10.13 -34.57
N LEU A 675 -3.19 11.25 -35.19
CA LEU A 675 -4.09 12.36 -35.48
C LEU A 675 -4.66 12.33 -36.90
N VAL A 676 -3.88 12.01 -37.93
CA VAL A 676 -4.37 12.02 -39.32
C VAL A 676 -5.67 11.21 -39.51
N PRO A 677 -5.83 10.00 -38.95
CA PRO A 677 -7.11 9.28 -39.00
C PRO A 677 -8.31 10.07 -38.46
N VAL A 678 -8.13 10.71 -37.30
CA VAL A 678 -9.15 11.55 -36.65
C VAL A 678 -9.42 12.80 -37.48
N LEU A 679 -8.37 13.47 -37.97
CA LEU A 679 -8.49 14.69 -38.76
C LEU A 679 -9.19 14.43 -40.10
N ASN A 680 -8.97 13.26 -40.71
CA ASN A 680 -9.67 12.87 -41.93
C ASN A 680 -11.18 12.71 -41.71
N VAL A 681 -11.62 12.34 -40.50
CA VAL A 681 -13.04 12.32 -40.14
C VAL A 681 -13.57 13.75 -40.00
N LEU A 682 -12.87 14.60 -39.24
CA LEU A 682 -13.31 15.98 -38.98
C LEU A 682 -13.34 16.85 -40.25
N LYS A 683 -12.34 16.70 -41.14
CA LYS A 683 -12.23 17.47 -42.39
C LYS A 683 -13.34 17.15 -43.41
N LYS A 684 -14.09 16.05 -43.24
CA LYS A 684 -15.28 15.77 -44.09
C LYS A 684 -16.36 16.84 -43.96
N ASP A 685 -16.42 17.54 -42.83
CA ASP A 685 -17.37 18.62 -42.60
C ASP A 685 -16.83 20.00 -43.04
N GLY A 686 -15.67 20.04 -43.73
CA GLY A 686 -14.94 21.26 -44.06
C GLY A 686 -14.26 21.91 -42.84
N ASP A 687 -13.84 23.17 -42.97
CA ASP A 687 -13.19 23.94 -41.90
C ASP A 687 -14.20 24.49 -40.86
N ARG A 688 -15.25 23.71 -40.55
CA ARG A 688 -16.35 24.11 -39.66
C ARG A 688 -15.91 24.33 -38.21
N TYR A 689 -14.85 23.66 -37.78
CA TYR A 689 -14.37 23.67 -36.41
C TYR A 689 -12.96 24.29 -36.35
N SER A 690 -12.74 25.16 -35.38
CA SER A 690 -11.41 25.76 -35.10
C SER A 690 -10.78 25.23 -33.81
N ASN A 691 -11.58 24.54 -32.99
CA ASN A 691 -11.20 23.99 -31.69
C ASN A 691 -11.53 22.49 -31.63
N ILE A 692 -10.81 21.75 -30.81
CA ILE A 692 -11.04 20.31 -30.56
C ILE A 692 -10.76 19.97 -29.10
N VAL A 693 -11.60 19.13 -28.50
CA VAL A 693 -11.36 18.56 -27.17
C VAL A 693 -10.85 17.14 -27.32
N ILE A 694 -9.74 16.84 -26.63
CA ILE A 694 -9.13 15.50 -26.64
C ILE A 694 -9.23 14.92 -25.24
N ILE A 695 -9.78 13.72 -25.15
CA ILE A 695 -9.83 12.89 -23.94
C ILE A 695 -8.86 11.74 -24.18
N PRO A 696 -7.60 11.89 -23.75
CA PRO A 696 -6.60 10.84 -23.89
C PRO A 696 -6.81 9.74 -22.86
N ASP A 697 -6.09 8.64 -23.05
CA ASP A 697 -6.10 7.50 -22.14
C ASP A 697 -4.70 7.09 -21.76
N LEU A 698 -4.51 6.71 -20.49
CA LEU A 698 -3.22 6.23 -19.95
C LEU A 698 -2.03 7.08 -20.44
N GLN A 699 -1.01 6.45 -21.05
CA GLN A 699 0.22 7.10 -21.49
C GLN A 699 -0.01 8.21 -22.54
N LEU A 700 -1.15 8.22 -23.23
CA LEU A 700 -1.49 9.29 -24.19
C LEU A 700 -1.64 10.66 -23.52
N HIS A 701 -1.81 10.72 -22.19
CA HIS A 701 -1.75 12.00 -21.46
C HIS A 701 -0.41 12.72 -21.60
N LEU A 702 0.66 12.02 -21.99
CA LEU A 702 1.98 12.60 -22.24
C LEU A 702 2.14 13.13 -23.66
N VAL A 703 1.20 12.85 -24.57
CA VAL A 703 1.26 13.32 -25.95
C VAL A 703 0.99 14.84 -25.99
N PRO A 704 1.87 15.65 -26.57
CA PRO A 704 1.69 17.11 -26.67
C PRO A 704 0.68 17.46 -27.77
N PHE A 705 -0.59 17.09 -27.60
CA PHE A 705 -1.63 17.27 -28.61
C PHE A 705 -1.75 18.71 -29.13
N PRO A 706 -1.68 19.78 -28.30
CA PRO A 706 -1.71 21.15 -28.82
C PRO A 706 -0.55 21.46 -29.78
N ALA A 707 0.65 20.91 -29.53
CA ALA A 707 1.80 21.08 -30.40
C ALA A 707 1.68 20.27 -31.69
N LEU A 708 1.10 19.08 -31.64
CA LEU A 708 0.84 18.27 -32.84
C LEU A 708 -0.22 18.91 -33.74
N LEU A 709 -1.24 19.56 -33.17
CA LEU A 709 -2.35 20.18 -33.89
C LEU A 709 -2.15 21.66 -34.23
N ILE A 710 -0.97 22.20 -33.97
CA ILE A 710 -0.62 23.63 -34.07
C ILE A 710 -1.02 24.30 -35.40
N ASN A 711 -1.09 23.55 -36.50
CA ASN A 711 -1.44 24.08 -37.82
C ASN A 711 -2.92 23.89 -38.19
N ASP A 712 -3.64 23.01 -37.49
CA ASP A 712 -5.00 22.61 -37.84
C ASP A 712 -6.02 23.17 -36.83
N TYR A 713 -5.86 22.90 -35.53
CA TYR A 713 -6.87 23.20 -34.51
C TYR A 713 -6.26 23.78 -33.23
N CYS A 714 -7.03 24.58 -32.48
CA CYS A 714 -6.72 24.85 -31.08
C CYS A 714 -7.20 23.65 -30.25
N ALA A 715 -6.32 23.00 -29.50
CA ALA A 715 -6.65 21.77 -28.78
C ALA A 715 -6.67 22.01 -27.25
N SER A 716 -7.66 21.41 -26.59
CA SER A 716 -7.72 21.30 -25.13
C SER A 716 -7.82 19.84 -24.70
N VAL A 717 -7.12 19.47 -23.63
CA VAL A 717 -7.17 18.12 -23.04
C VAL A 717 -8.19 18.09 -21.91
N MET A 718 -9.00 17.04 -21.84
CA MET A 718 -9.96 16.83 -20.77
C MET A 718 -9.79 15.43 -20.14
N PRO A 719 -9.88 15.27 -18.80
CA PRO A 719 -9.76 13.95 -18.17
C PRO A 719 -10.87 12.95 -18.56
N SER A 720 -12.10 13.44 -18.76
CA SER A 720 -13.25 12.61 -19.17
C SER A 720 -14.38 13.46 -19.76
N LEU A 721 -15.34 12.83 -20.43
CA LEU A 721 -16.57 13.50 -20.89
C LEU A 721 -17.40 14.01 -19.73
N GLU A 722 -17.38 13.30 -18.59
CA GLU A 722 -18.13 13.70 -17.39
C GLU A 722 -17.57 14.98 -16.77
N ILE A 723 -16.24 15.11 -16.71
CA ILE A 723 -15.60 16.35 -16.23
C ILE A 723 -15.91 17.53 -17.17
N LEU A 724 -15.92 17.30 -18.49
CA LEU A 724 -16.39 18.31 -19.46
C LEU A 724 -17.85 18.70 -19.16
N ALA A 725 -18.75 17.72 -19.02
CA ALA A 725 -20.15 17.94 -18.72
C ALA A 725 -20.35 18.76 -17.44
N HIS A 726 -19.56 18.47 -16.40
CA HIS A 726 -19.59 19.19 -15.15
C HIS A 726 -19.17 20.65 -15.33
N SER A 727 -18.06 20.89 -16.04
CA SER A 727 -17.51 22.24 -16.29
C SER A 727 -18.47 23.14 -17.10
N LEU A 728 -19.33 22.55 -17.94
CA LEU A 728 -20.34 23.29 -18.72
C LEU A 728 -21.52 23.76 -17.87
N ARG A 729 -21.86 23.03 -16.79
CA ARG A 729 -22.99 23.38 -15.91
C ARG A 729 -22.70 24.58 -15.03
N GLU A 730 -21.43 24.82 -14.67
CA GLU A 730 -21.03 25.91 -13.76
C GLU A 730 -21.35 27.31 -14.28
N ASP A 731 -21.21 27.54 -15.58
CA ASP A 731 -21.38 28.86 -16.19
C ASP A 731 -22.83 29.38 -16.13
N SER A 732 -23.81 28.51 -15.98
CA SER A 732 -25.22 28.92 -15.90
C SER A 732 -25.58 29.69 -14.63
N SER A 733 -24.65 29.81 -13.67
CA SER A 733 -24.90 30.35 -12.32
C SER A 733 -24.11 31.61 -11.94
N SER A 734 -23.18 32.09 -12.77
CA SER A 734 -22.36 33.28 -12.47
C SER A 734 -22.74 34.44 -13.40
N SER A 735 -23.48 35.42 -12.88
CA SER A 735 -23.59 36.75 -13.49
C SER A 735 -22.22 37.42 -13.44
N GLU A 736 -21.60 37.66 -14.60
CA GLU A 736 -20.33 38.35 -14.73
C GLU A 736 -20.45 39.80 -14.25
N GLU A 737 -20.10 40.06 -12.99
CA GLU A 737 -19.81 41.43 -12.56
C GLU A 737 -18.47 41.88 -13.16
N ASN A 738 -18.49 43.09 -13.72
CA ASN A 738 -17.47 43.68 -14.58
C ASN A 738 -16.24 44.18 -13.78
N THR A 739 -15.66 43.32 -12.93
CA THR A 739 -14.47 43.61 -12.12
C THR A 739 -13.21 43.06 -12.81
N GLN A 740 -12.09 43.79 -12.76
CA GLN A 740 -10.80 43.27 -13.24
C GLN A 740 -10.45 41.95 -12.54
N PRO A 741 -9.97 40.93 -13.27
CA PRO A 741 -9.63 39.64 -12.69
C PRO A 741 -8.45 39.79 -11.72
N ARG A 742 -8.59 39.22 -10.52
CA ARG A 742 -7.52 39.24 -9.52
C ARG A 742 -6.47 38.19 -9.87
N ALA A 743 -5.22 38.61 -10.04
CA ALA A 743 -4.11 37.71 -10.34
C ALA A 743 -3.25 37.42 -9.09
N LEU A 744 -2.84 36.17 -8.94
CA LEU A 744 -1.80 35.70 -8.03
C LEU A 744 -0.62 35.23 -8.87
N VAL A 745 0.55 35.85 -8.69
CA VAL A 745 1.77 35.51 -9.41
C VAL A 745 2.87 35.17 -8.40
N VAL A 746 3.40 33.96 -8.49
CA VAL A 746 4.44 33.43 -7.61
C VAL A 746 5.67 33.07 -8.43
N GLY A 747 6.85 33.50 -8.00
CA GLY A 747 8.10 33.26 -8.73
C GLY A 747 9.29 33.05 -7.83
N ASN A 748 10.14 32.07 -8.17
CA ASN A 748 11.42 31.79 -7.48
C ASN A 748 11.32 31.83 -5.93
N PRO A 749 10.50 30.96 -5.29
CA PRO A 749 10.48 30.85 -3.83
C PRO A 749 11.87 30.53 -3.28
N SER A 750 12.18 31.10 -2.11
CA SER A 750 13.46 30.94 -1.43
C SER A 750 13.35 29.81 -0.42
N VAL A 751 14.00 28.71 -0.72
CA VAL A 751 13.91 27.49 0.09
C VAL A 751 15.31 27.15 0.62
N PRO A 752 15.49 27.11 1.96
CA PRO A 752 16.77 26.75 2.57
C PRO A 752 17.04 25.24 2.45
N GLU A 753 18.11 24.75 3.09
CA GLU A 753 18.33 23.31 3.21
C GLU A 753 17.19 22.66 4.00
N ILE A 754 16.58 21.61 3.45
CA ILE A 754 15.50 20.86 4.08
C ILE A 754 15.86 19.38 4.19
N ASP A 755 15.35 18.71 5.22
CA ASP A 755 15.46 17.26 5.39
C ASP A 755 14.25 16.58 4.75
N ILE A 756 14.53 15.74 3.76
CA ILE A 756 13.54 14.91 3.10
C ILE A 756 13.86 13.45 3.44
N CYS A 757 13.21 12.94 4.49
CA CYS A 757 13.34 11.56 4.97
C CYS A 757 14.78 11.09 5.20
N GLY A 758 15.53 11.88 5.96
CA GLY A 758 16.92 11.62 6.33
C GLY A 758 17.94 12.06 5.27
N LYS A 759 17.49 12.67 4.16
CA LYS A 759 18.36 13.22 3.11
C LYS A 759 18.20 14.73 3.03
N LYS A 760 19.31 15.43 3.26
CA LYS A 760 19.39 16.89 3.11
C LYS A 760 19.34 17.30 1.64
N TRP A 761 18.47 18.25 1.31
CA TRP A 761 18.33 18.83 -0.02
C TRP A 761 18.43 20.35 0.06
N THR A 762 19.21 20.93 -0.86
CA THR A 762 19.28 22.38 -1.04
C THR A 762 18.86 22.71 -2.48
N PRO A 763 17.63 23.23 -2.69
CA PRO A 763 17.18 23.67 -4.00
C PRO A 763 18.05 24.78 -4.58
N CYS A 764 18.28 24.74 -5.90
CA CYS A 764 18.92 25.86 -6.60
C CYS A 764 17.95 27.03 -6.76
N LYS A 765 18.50 28.23 -6.87
CA LYS A 765 17.74 29.45 -7.18
C LYS A 765 17.32 29.43 -8.66
N LEU A 766 16.12 29.93 -8.94
CA LEU A 766 15.54 30.02 -10.28
C LEU A 766 15.39 31.49 -10.73
N PRO A 767 16.48 32.19 -11.08
CA PRO A 767 16.40 33.60 -11.49
C PRO A 767 15.52 33.80 -12.73
N GLY A 768 15.48 32.85 -13.67
CA GLY A 768 14.57 32.90 -14.81
C GLY A 768 13.08 32.88 -14.42
N ALA A 769 12.72 32.07 -13.42
CA ALA A 769 11.35 32.04 -12.87
C ALA A 769 10.99 33.34 -12.14
N GLU A 770 11.99 34.02 -11.56
CA GLU A 770 11.80 35.36 -10.96
C GLU A 770 11.49 36.40 -12.04
N ASP A 771 12.30 36.43 -13.11
CA ASP A 771 12.09 37.31 -14.26
C ASP A 771 10.73 37.09 -14.94
N GLU A 772 10.33 35.82 -15.09
CA GLU A 772 9.03 35.42 -15.62
C GLU A 772 7.90 35.96 -14.75
N ALA A 773 7.94 35.72 -13.43
CA ALA A 773 6.92 36.20 -12.51
C ALA A 773 6.82 37.73 -12.49
N ILE A 774 7.94 38.45 -12.54
CA ILE A 774 7.94 39.92 -12.62
C ILE A 774 7.25 40.41 -13.90
N LEU A 775 7.59 39.80 -15.04
CA LEU A 775 7.00 40.13 -16.34
C LEU A 775 5.48 39.90 -16.34
N ILE A 776 5.04 38.71 -15.91
CA ILE A 776 3.63 38.31 -15.93
C ILE A 776 2.81 39.13 -14.92
N ALA A 777 3.35 39.39 -13.73
CA ALA A 777 2.70 40.26 -12.75
C ALA A 777 2.51 41.68 -13.29
N GLY A 778 3.49 42.23 -14.01
CA GLY A 778 3.39 43.52 -14.69
C GLY A 778 2.29 43.54 -15.77
N MET A 779 2.16 42.46 -16.55
CA MET A 779 1.09 42.33 -17.56
C MET A 779 -0.31 42.23 -16.94
N LEU A 780 -0.44 41.56 -15.79
CA LEU A 780 -1.71 41.35 -15.10
C LEU A 780 -2.06 42.45 -14.09
N GLY A 781 -1.17 43.43 -13.87
CA GLY A 781 -1.36 44.48 -12.88
C GLY A 781 -1.34 43.97 -11.43
N ALA A 782 -0.62 42.89 -11.16
CA ALA A 782 -0.49 42.28 -9.82
C ALA A 782 0.90 42.52 -9.22
N GLU A 783 0.99 42.36 -7.90
CA GLU A 783 2.29 42.32 -7.22
C GLU A 783 2.79 40.86 -7.12
N PRO A 784 4.00 40.55 -7.61
CA PRO A 784 4.51 39.18 -7.56
C PRO A 784 5.00 38.82 -6.15
N LEU A 785 4.66 37.61 -5.71
CA LEU A 785 5.25 36.96 -4.54
C LEU A 785 6.55 36.29 -4.94
N LEU A 786 7.67 36.88 -4.51
CA LEU A 786 9.03 36.44 -4.87
C LEU A 786 9.82 36.03 -3.64
N ARG A 787 10.69 35.02 -3.78
CA ARG A 787 11.66 34.60 -2.74
C ARG A 787 10.97 34.40 -1.39
N ASP A 788 11.47 35.00 -0.32
CA ASP A 788 10.94 34.85 1.04
C ASP A 788 9.50 35.34 1.20
N ARG A 789 8.95 36.11 0.24
CA ARG A 789 7.52 36.52 0.25
C ARG A 789 6.59 35.46 -0.33
N ALA A 790 7.11 34.49 -1.08
CA ALA A 790 6.35 33.37 -1.64
C ALA A 790 6.13 32.26 -0.60
N GLN A 791 5.64 32.64 0.59
CA GLN A 791 5.47 31.73 1.72
C GLN A 791 4.29 30.79 1.52
N LEU A 792 4.41 29.55 2.01
CA LEU A 792 3.39 28.51 1.91
C LEU A 792 2.02 28.99 2.43
N SER A 793 1.96 29.58 3.64
CA SER A 793 0.70 30.09 4.20
C SER A 793 0.10 31.25 3.39
N VAL A 794 0.94 32.14 2.86
CA VAL A 794 0.51 33.29 2.07
C VAL A 794 -0.10 32.83 0.75
N VAL A 795 0.57 31.91 0.05
CA VAL A 795 0.07 31.34 -1.20
C VAL A 795 -1.24 30.58 -0.95
N LYS A 796 -1.30 29.71 0.07
CA LYS A 796 -2.53 28.99 0.47
C LYS A 796 -3.71 29.93 0.71
N LYS A 797 -3.47 31.09 1.33
CA LYS A 797 -4.51 32.09 1.63
C LYS A 797 -5.00 32.83 0.38
N GLU A 798 -4.12 33.07 -0.58
CA GLU A 798 -4.44 33.87 -1.78
C GLU A 798 -5.02 33.02 -2.92
N LEU A 799 -4.68 31.73 -3.00
CA LEU A 799 -5.17 30.79 -4.02
C LEU A 799 -6.71 30.83 -4.20
N PRO A 800 -7.55 30.68 -3.15
CA PRO A 800 -9.02 30.73 -3.29
C PRO A 800 -9.60 32.03 -3.83
N ARG A 801 -8.82 33.12 -3.79
CA ARG A 801 -9.28 34.49 -4.13
C ARG A 801 -8.89 34.92 -5.53
N ALA A 802 -7.98 34.19 -6.17
CA ALA A 802 -7.44 34.55 -7.48
C ALA A 802 -8.34 34.02 -8.61
N ASP A 803 -8.51 34.84 -9.65
CA ASP A 803 -9.14 34.48 -10.91
C ASP A 803 -8.11 33.97 -11.92
N VAL A 804 -6.86 34.44 -11.79
CA VAL A 804 -5.69 34.04 -12.58
C VAL A 804 -4.57 33.67 -11.64
N ILE A 805 -4.06 32.45 -11.74
CA ILE A 805 -2.94 31.97 -10.92
C ILE A 805 -1.77 31.64 -11.85
N HIS A 806 -0.59 32.19 -11.57
CA HIS A 806 0.66 31.84 -12.23
C HIS A 806 1.70 31.46 -11.18
N VAL A 807 2.26 30.26 -11.29
CA VAL A 807 3.28 29.76 -10.37
C VAL A 807 4.49 29.27 -11.15
N ALA A 808 5.62 29.96 -10.97
CA ALA A 808 6.93 29.60 -11.52
C ALA A 808 7.89 29.22 -10.37
N CYS A 809 8.00 27.93 -10.08
CA CYS A 809 8.80 27.40 -8.96
C CYS A 809 9.32 25.99 -9.23
N HIS A 810 10.05 25.41 -8.27
CA HIS A 810 10.35 23.98 -8.29
C HIS A 810 9.05 23.18 -8.08
N GLY A 811 8.91 22.09 -8.84
CA GLY A 811 7.86 21.09 -8.66
C GLY A 811 8.49 19.79 -8.17
N SER A 812 7.82 19.11 -7.24
CA SER A 812 8.16 17.75 -6.84
C SER A 812 7.25 16.76 -7.54
N TRP A 813 7.85 15.90 -8.38
CA TRP A 813 7.12 14.85 -9.09
C TRP A 813 6.69 13.72 -8.13
N SER A 814 7.57 13.27 -7.23
CA SER A 814 7.25 12.17 -6.30
C SER A 814 6.14 12.53 -5.30
N GLU A 815 6.11 13.79 -4.88
CA GLU A 815 5.16 14.30 -3.88
C GLU A 815 3.92 14.92 -4.51
N THR A 816 3.90 15.05 -5.84
CA THR A 816 2.88 15.83 -6.57
C THR A 816 2.66 17.22 -5.92
N ALA A 817 3.73 17.99 -5.76
CA ALA A 817 3.71 19.21 -4.95
C ALA A 817 4.45 20.38 -5.59
N LEU A 818 4.04 21.61 -5.23
CA LEU A 818 4.77 22.84 -5.53
C LEU A 818 5.66 23.21 -4.34
N VAL A 819 6.93 23.55 -4.59
CA VAL A 819 7.86 23.94 -3.52
C VAL A 819 7.83 25.45 -3.33
N LEU A 820 7.45 25.88 -2.13
CA LEU A 820 7.27 27.26 -1.71
C LEU A 820 8.18 27.62 -0.53
N SER A 821 8.31 28.91 -0.25
CA SER A 821 9.13 29.38 0.88
C SER A 821 8.47 28.98 2.21
N PRO A 822 9.24 28.58 3.23
CA PRO A 822 8.68 28.26 4.53
C PRO A 822 8.13 29.51 5.22
N ASP A 823 7.16 29.31 6.13
CA ASP A 823 6.57 30.39 6.94
C ASP A 823 7.53 30.90 8.04
N GLY A 824 8.56 30.11 8.39
CA GLY A 824 9.57 30.42 9.40
C GLY A 824 10.54 29.26 9.64
N SER A 825 11.34 29.34 10.71
CA SER A 825 12.22 28.24 11.16
C SER A 825 11.48 27.40 12.24
N PRO A 826 11.41 26.07 12.13
CA PRO A 826 10.80 25.22 13.15
C PRO A 826 11.63 25.22 14.45
N GLU A 827 10.99 24.86 15.57
CA GLU A 827 11.59 24.91 16.92
C GLU A 827 12.81 23.97 17.09
N ASP A 828 12.84 22.88 16.34
CA ASP A 828 13.95 21.91 16.29
C ASP A 828 15.06 22.31 15.29
N GLY A 829 14.88 23.43 14.58
CA GLY A 829 15.82 23.96 13.60
C GLY A 829 15.88 23.19 12.28
N THR A 830 15.06 22.16 12.06
CA THR A 830 15.10 21.31 10.85
C THR A 830 13.81 21.40 10.06
N LEU A 831 13.87 22.01 8.87
CA LEU A 831 12.73 22.09 7.97
C LEU A 831 12.46 20.74 7.29
N SER A 832 11.19 20.34 7.26
CA SER A 832 10.70 19.13 6.61
C SER A 832 9.96 19.44 5.31
N SER A 833 9.58 18.41 4.58
CA SER A 833 8.73 18.54 3.38
C SER A 833 7.40 19.25 3.66
N LYS A 834 6.79 19.06 4.84
CA LYS A 834 5.50 19.67 5.21
C LYS A 834 5.56 21.20 5.31
N ASP A 835 6.75 21.76 5.56
CA ASP A 835 6.93 23.18 5.77
C ASP A 835 7.06 23.98 4.46
N VAL A 836 7.29 23.29 3.34
CA VAL A 836 7.60 23.90 2.05
C VAL A 836 6.74 23.39 0.90
N TYR A 837 6.10 22.22 1.03
CA TYR A 837 5.28 21.65 -0.03
C TYR A 837 3.83 22.11 0.07
N LEU A 838 3.33 22.64 -1.04
CA LEU A 838 1.91 22.70 -1.33
C LEU A 838 1.55 21.45 -2.15
N THR A 839 0.94 20.46 -1.50
CA THR A 839 0.65 19.16 -2.12
C THR A 839 -0.64 19.20 -2.95
N ALA A 840 -0.78 18.27 -3.90
CA ALA A 840 -2.03 18.07 -4.63
C ALA A 840 -3.22 17.79 -3.70
N GLU A 841 -3.01 17.05 -2.62
CA GLU A 841 -4.04 16.76 -1.60
C GLU A 841 -4.55 18.06 -0.95
N GLU A 842 -3.63 18.91 -0.48
CA GLU A 842 -4.00 20.20 0.12
C GLU A 842 -4.72 21.11 -0.88
N VAL A 843 -4.29 21.13 -2.14
CA VAL A 843 -4.97 21.90 -3.20
C VAL A 843 -6.37 21.34 -3.46
N MET A 844 -6.54 20.02 -3.52
CA MET A 844 -7.84 19.37 -3.74
C MET A 844 -8.85 19.71 -2.65
N GLU A 845 -8.42 19.99 -1.42
CA GLU A 845 -9.30 20.44 -0.33
C GLU A 845 -9.76 21.90 -0.46
N MET A 846 -9.06 22.71 -1.26
CA MET A 846 -9.40 24.12 -1.46
C MET A 846 -10.65 24.32 -2.33
N LYS A 847 -11.22 25.52 -2.25
CA LYS A 847 -12.30 26.00 -3.13
C LYS A 847 -11.79 27.21 -3.92
N LEU A 848 -11.36 26.96 -5.15
CA LEU A 848 -10.85 27.95 -6.07
C LEU A 848 -11.97 28.49 -6.95
N ARG A 849 -11.82 29.73 -7.38
CA ARG A 849 -12.65 30.38 -8.41
C ARG A 849 -11.88 30.67 -9.70
N ALA A 850 -10.66 30.16 -9.79
CA ALA A 850 -9.71 30.50 -10.83
C ALA A 850 -10.25 30.12 -12.22
N LYS A 851 -10.26 31.07 -13.15
CA LYS A 851 -10.51 30.78 -14.56
C LYS A 851 -9.33 30.01 -15.14
N ILE A 852 -8.11 30.42 -14.81
CA ILE A 852 -6.89 29.79 -15.30
C ILE A 852 -5.84 29.66 -14.19
N VAL A 853 -5.20 28.51 -14.16
CA VAL A 853 -3.98 28.23 -13.39
C VAL A 853 -2.87 27.90 -14.37
N VAL A 854 -1.74 28.60 -14.31
CA VAL A 854 -0.55 28.32 -15.12
C VAL A 854 0.55 27.84 -14.18
N LEU A 855 0.94 26.58 -14.33
CA LEU A 855 2.02 25.97 -13.58
C LEU A 855 3.26 25.93 -14.48
N SER A 856 4.14 26.93 -14.32
CA SER A 856 5.46 26.98 -14.93
C SER A 856 6.50 26.33 -14.00
N ALA A 857 6.15 25.15 -13.48
CA ALA A 857 7.01 24.35 -12.62
C ALA A 857 7.50 23.11 -13.37
N CYS A 858 8.72 22.67 -13.05
CA CYS A 858 9.27 21.43 -13.59
C CYS A 858 8.27 20.29 -13.38
N HIS A 859 7.98 19.51 -14.42
CA HIS A 859 7.14 18.32 -14.31
C HIS A 859 5.69 18.60 -13.82
N SER A 860 5.21 19.85 -13.90
CA SER A 860 3.86 20.26 -13.45
C SER A 860 2.71 19.56 -14.20
N GLY A 861 2.94 19.15 -15.45
CA GLY A 861 1.99 18.38 -16.25
C GLY A 861 2.15 16.88 -16.13
N SER A 862 3.20 16.43 -15.43
CA SER A 862 3.41 15.02 -15.14
C SER A 862 2.86 14.64 -13.77
N GLY A 863 2.35 13.43 -13.68
CA GLY A 863 1.79 12.81 -12.48
C GLY A 863 1.75 11.31 -12.69
N GLU A 864 1.34 10.57 -11.66
CA GLU A 864 1.17 9.12 -11.79
C GLU A 864 0.00 8.83 -12.73
N ILE A 865 0.24 8.02 -13.76
CA ILE A 865 -0.80 7.64 -14.74
C ILE A 865 -1.46 6.37 -14.22
N LYS A 866 -2.72 6.47 -13.80
CA LYS A 866 -3.54 5.33 -13.37
C LYS A 866 -4.65 5.07 -14.38
N ASN A 867 -5.39 3.97 -14.24
CA ASN A 867 -6.47 3.62 -15.16
C ASN A 867 -7.62 4.66 -15.18
N GLU A 868 -7.75 5.48 -14.12
CA GLU A 868 -8.71 6.60 -14.10
C GLU A 868 -8.15 7.94 -14.64
N GLY A 869 -6.88 7.98 -15.07
CA GLY A 869 -6.21 9.16 -15.63
C GLY A 869 -5.00 9.63 -14.81
N VAL A 870 -4.55 10.87 -15.07
CA VAL A 870 -3.40 11.48 -14.36
C VAL A 870 -3.78 11.86 -12.93
N VAL A 871 -3.07 11.29 -11.96
CA VAL A 871 -3.04 11.72 -10.56
C VAL A 871 -1.90 12.73 -10.43
N GLY A 872 -2.24 14.02 -10.44
CA GLY A 872 -1.27 15.10 -10.59
C GLY A 872 -1.80 16.47 -10.12
N LEU A 873 -0.95 17.49 -10.16
CA LEU A 873 -1.33 18.87 -9.81
C LEU A 873 -2.45 19.40 -10.73
N SER A 874 -2.44 19.05 -12.02
CA SER A 874 -3.50 19.45 -12.96
C SER A 874 -4.89 19.01 -12.49
N ARG A 875 -5.03 17.74 -12.11
CA ARG A 875 -6.24 17.19 -11.49
C ARG A 875 -6.60 17.93 -10.21
N ALA A 876 -5.62 18.16 -9.32
CA ALA A 876 -5.86 18.82 -8.05
C ALA A 876 -6.48 20.20 -8.20
N PHE A 877 -5.93 21.03 -9.08
CA PHE A 877 -6.45 22.36 -9.36
C PHE A 877 -7.85 22.32 -10.02
N LEU A 878 -8.11 21.39 -10.93
CA LEU A 878 -9.44 21.21 -11.53
C LEU A 878 -10.50 20.81 -10.49
N VAL A 879 -10.18 19.83 -9.62
CA VAL A 879 -11.04 19.42 -8.49
C VAL A 879 -11.29 20.58 -7.52
N ALA A 880 -10.25 21.39 -7.29
CA ALA A 880 -10.33 22.55 -6.43
C ALA A 880 -11.25 23.64 -6.99
N GLY A 881 -11.55 23.63 -8.30
CA GLY A 881 -12.49 24.56 -8.96
C GLY A 881 -11.87 25.42 -10.05
N ALA A 882 -10.61 25.17 -10.45
CA ALA A 882 -10.04 25.84 -11.61
C ALA A 882 -10.75 25.41 -12.91
N LYS A 883 -11.08 26.35 -13.80
CA LYS A 883 -11.71 26.00 -15.09
C LYS A 883 -10.70 25.42 -16.09
N ALA A 884 -9.48 25.95 -16.10
CA ALA A 884 -8.38 25.52 -16.96
C ALA A 884 -7.06 25.50 -16.20
N VAL A 885 -6.22 24.50 -16.46
CA VAL A 885 -4.86 24.40 -15.93
C VAL A 885 -3.89 24.22 -17.09
N VAL A 886 -2.98 25.17 -17.26
CA VAL A 886 -1.87 25.09 -18.23
C VAL A 886 -0.65 24.54 -17.50
N VAL A 887 -0.10 23.46 -18.03
CA VAL A 887 1.00 22.71 -17.42
C VAL A 887 2.07 22.37 -18.45
N ALA A 888 3.31 22.18 -17.99
CA ALA A 888 4.42 21.76 -18.84
C ALA A 888 4.65 20.24 -18.72
N LEU A 889 4.73 19.54 -19.85
CA LEU A 889 5.08 18.12 -19.92
C LEU A 889 6.56 17.86 -19.64
N TRP A 890 7.44 18.80 -20.00
CA TRP A 890 8.87 18.82 -19.67
C TRP A 890 9.34 20.27 -19.48
N GLN A 891 10.52 20.46 -18.88
CA GLN A 891 11.07 21.79 -18.60
C GLN A 891 11.66 22.44 -19.87
N LEU A 892 11.37 23.73 -20.08
CA LEU A 892 11.99 24.53 -21.13
C LEU A 892 13.17 25.35 -20.57
N PRO A 893 14.15 25.73 -21.41
CA PRO A 893 15.15 26.71 -21.03
C PRO A 893 14.54 28.08 -20.69
N ASP A 894 15.10 28.80 -19.70
CA ASP A 894 14.57 30.09 -19.20
C ASP A 894 14.25 31.11 -20.30
N GLN A 895 15.14 31.26 -21.30
CA GLN A 895 14.94 32.20 -22.42
C GLN A 895 13.76 31.79 -23.32
N ALA A 896 13.51 30.49 -23.45
CA ALA A 896 12.36 29.96 -24.19
C ALA A 896 11.07 30.16 -23.39
N THR A 897 11.06 29.82 -22.09
CA THR A 897 9.90 30.03 -21.22
C THR A 897 9.48 31.50 -21.18
N LYS A 898 10.43 32.42 -21.03
CA LYS A 898 10.15 33.87 -21.03
C LYS A 898 9.51 34.34 -22.34
N ALA A 899 10.05 33.92 -23.48
CA ALA A 899 9.49 34.27 -24.79
C ALA A 899 8.08 33.69 -24.97
N PHE A 900 7.90 32.41 -24.61
CA PHE A 900 6.63 31.70 -24.67
C PHE A 900 5.55 32.38 -23.83
N MET A 901 5.84 32.61 -22.55
CA MET A 901 4.89 33.21 -21.59
C MET A 901 4.56 34.66 -21.95
N THR A 902 5.51 35.40 -22.51
CA THR A 902 5.24 36.76 -23.02
C THR A 902 4.17 36.71 -24.12
N SER A 903 4.36 35.87 -25.14
CA SER A 903 3.39 35.75 -26.24
C SER A 903 2.05 35.22 -25.75
N PHE A 904 2.08 34.20 -24.87
CA PHE A 904 0.89 33.58 -24.32
C PHE A 904 0.01 34.58 -23.54
N TYR A 905 0.59 35.35 -22.61
CA TYR A 905 -0.17 36.31 -21.82
C TYR A 905 -0.61 37.53 -22.62
N GLN A 906 0.17 37.98 -23.62
CA GLN A 906 -0.27 39.04 -24.54
C GLN A 906 -1.57 38.67 -25.26
N ASP A 907 -1.64 37.46 -25.80
CA ASP A 907 -2.85 36.96 -26.46
C ASP A 907 -4.00 36.73 -25.49
N LEU A 908 -3.71 36.22 -24.29
CA LEU A 908 -4.73 35.94 -23.29
C LEU A 908 -5.39 37.23 -22.76
N ILE A 909 -4.61 38.29 -22.55
CA ILE A 909 -5.12 39.62 -22.17
C ILE A 909 -5.93 40.26 -23.31
N ALA A 910 -5.63 39.91 -24.56
CA ALA A 910 -6.43 40.30 -25.73
C ALA A 910 -7.79 39.56 -25.83
N ARG A 911 -8.20 38.85 -24.77
CA ARG A 911 -9.45 38.08 -24.65
C ARG A 911 -9.57 36.92 -25.63
N ASN A 912 -8.45 36.41 -26.14
CA ASN A 912 -8.45 35.12 -26.80
C ASN A 912 -8.64 33.99 -25.79
N THR A 913 -9.07 32.82 -26.27
CA THR A 913 -9.18 31.63 -25.43
C THR A 913 -7.80 31.07 -25.08
N VAL A 914 -7.69 30.33 -23.99
CA VAL A 914 -6.42 29.75 -23.52
C VAL A 914 -5.77 28.87 -24.58
N SER A 915 -6.53 28.00 -25.26
CA SER A 915 -6.03 27.12 -26.31
C SER A 915 -5.49 27.90 -27.51
N ARG A 916 -6.10 29.05 -27.83
CA ARG A 916 -5.66 29.93 -28.91
C ARG A 916 -4.40 30.70 -28.53
N ALA A 917 -4.35 31.26 -27.32
CA ALA A 917 -3.15 31.91 -26.80
C ALA A 917 -1.96 30.93 -26.76
N LEU A 918 -2.22 29.68 -26.37
CA LEU A 918 -1.23 28.60 -26.37
C LEU A 918 -0.72 28.30 -27.78
N ARG A 919 -1.63 28.11 -28.73
CA ARG A 919 -1.30 27.86 -30.14
C ARG A 919 -0.48 28.99 -30.73
N ASN A 920 -0.89 30.23 -30.53
CA ASN A 920 -0.19 31.40 -31.04
C ASN A 920 1.23 31.50 -30.45
N ALA A 921 1.38 31.32 -29.13
CA ALA A 921 2.70 31.30 -28.50
C ALA A 921 3.63 30.25 -29.12
N MET A 922 3.12 29.02 -29.35
CA MET A 922 3.88 27.98 -30.04
C MET A 922 4.24 28.38 -31.48
N GLN A 923 3.31 29.02 -32.22
CA GLN A 923 3.54 29.47 -33.60
C GLN A 923 4.65 30.52 -33.70
N THR A 924 4.74 31.44 -32.73
CA THR A 924 5.79 32.46 -32.70
C THR A 924 7.20 31.89 -32.49
N MET A 925 7.31 30.64 -32.04
CA MET A 925 8.58 29.98 -31.69
C MET A 925 8.94 28.82 -32.64
N GLN A 926 8.24 28.66 -33.76
CA GLN A 926 8.47 27.53 -34.69
C GLN A 926 9.86 27.50 -35.34
N ASP A 927 10.58 28.62 -35.32
CA ASP A 927 11.98 28.72 -35.76
C ASP A 927 12.97 28.14 -34.74
N ARG A 928 12.53 27.87 -33.51
CA ARG A 928 13.31 27.25 -32.44
C ARG A 928 13.13 25.72 -32.39
N PRO A 929 14.05 24.98 -31.74
CA PRO A 929 13.88 23.55 -31.50
C PRO A 929 12.54 23.22 -30.83
N ARG A 930 11.88 22.13 -31.25
CA ARG A 930 10.56 21.73 -30.71
C ARG A 930 10.56 21.54 -29.19
N THR A 931 11.69 21.15 -28.61
CA THR A 931 11.88 21.02 -27.16
C THR A 931 11.67 22.34 -26.41
N GLU A 932 11.77 23.49 -27.08
CA GLU A 932 11.66 24.83 -26.51
C GLU A 932 10.25 25.44 -26.62
N TRP A 933 9.27 24.76 -27.19
CA TRP A 933 7.91 25.33 -27.33
C TRP A 933 6.77 24.32 -27.30
N ALA A 934 7.02 23.04 -27.51
CA ALA A 934 5.97 22.02 -27.62
C ALA A 934 5.52 21.40 -26.28
N SER A 935 6.03 21.90 -25.15
CA SER A 935 5.87 21.30 -23.82
C SER A 935 4.56 21.63 -23.12
N PHE A 936 3.97 22.80 -23.38
CA PHE A 936 2.81 23.27 -22.64
C PHE A 936 1.51 22.68 -23.20
N THR A 937 0.63 22.23 -22.31
CA THR A 937 -0.70 21.76 -22.64
C THR A 937 -1.74 22.37 -21.70
N ILE A 938 -2.96 22.55 -22.19
CA ILE A 938 -4.13 22.95 -21.39
C ILE A 938 -4.92 21.69 -21.00
N VAL A 939 -5.15 21.52 -19.70
CA VAL A 939 -6.07 20.53 -19.13
C VAL A 939 -7.30 21.27 -18.57
N GLY A 940 -8.49 20.86 -18.97
CA GLY A 940 -9.75 21.49 -18.58
C GLY A 940 -10.39 22.28 -19.73
N ARG A 941 -11.25 23.23 -19.37
CA ARG A 941 -12.10 23.94 -20.32
C ARG A 941 -11.35 25.08 -21.00
N ASP A 942 -11.56 25.24 -22.31
CA ASP A 942 -11.02 26.39 -23.03
C ASP A 942 -11.80 27.67 -22.69
N VAL A 943 -11.23 28.50 -21.81
CA VAL A 943 -11.84 29.73 -21.29
C VAL A 943 -11.12 30.99 -21.82
N SER A 944 -11.68 32.18 -21.57
CA SER A 944 -11.02 33.47 -21.78
C SER A 944 -11.00 34.28 -20.47
N LEU A 945 -10.13 35.29 -20.38
CA LEU A 945 -9.98 36.14 -19.19
C LEU A 945 -11.11 37.16 -19.01
#